data_AF-A0A9D5IHU5-F1
#
_entry.id   AF-A0A9D5IHU5-F1
#
_cell.length_a   1.000
_cell.length_b   1.000
_cell.length_c   1.000
_cell.angle_alpha   90.00
_cell.angle_beta   90.00
_cell.angle_gamma   90.00
#
_symmetry.space_group_name_H-M   'P 1'
#
loop_
_entity.id
_entity.type
_entity.pdbx_description
1 polymer ?
#
loop_
_entity_poly.entity_id
_entity_poly.type
_entity_poly.pdbx_seq_one_letter_code
_entity_poly.pdbx_strand_id
1 'polypeptide(L)'
;MSLRFALLPFLPVLGFTLAVAQQPADTTPINVSPKHFSTDASVKLDYDIVYVRAPRKGDAIGTNWPEIANPVFMDAGADLMLLHPDGKEEVLVAGGLGSVTDPMVSFDGEWVYYSQFHDLKGASTAQGPPAGADIFKIHVKSRRIVRLTTQQFTPNTGAGNWSKDFHTPEPGKNAIAYGVFNMGPCPLPGGKLIFASNRNGYKPPKRLPHVLQLFVMDDDGANVECIGHLNLGMALHPVVLRDGRVMFSSLESQGLRTSTLWGLWSINPDGTGWGPLASAFALGGNPSAWHFQTQLSDGNIVAEEYYSQTSSGFGGYVKFPPAVPAGETAFGSGYVGDPRNPPMQHGRLDNGQPRVRRFPFSPFGLENITLFARTDEGPADFSVRGQRNSTRVGKVTHPSAAPDNHLLTVWSPGPVNGGYTVHQPAVDGGLYLIKSGKAVDEPGQMLLIKNDPKFNEQWPRALVPYKRVHGIDEPKTLTPLANDGKLSPHLPAGTPFGLVGTSSFYKRESYPNGVVKPGTVTATFAGGPDLTGTEGLDPFNTTAEAASANWFNQGADAGRYTNEDVHAVRILAMEPTTDRNTGPKSGRTFRSHANERLRILGEIPLRKFTGNNQPTDPDGNPDTSFLAKIPADVGFTFQTLDRHGMVLNMAQTWHQVRPGEIRHDCGGCHAHSQKPTEFKLTAAAKPEYTVFDLTEKSPLLTSKVHDESKQKWDDKDTTGVRFEKGVKNVEFYRDVKPILDRSCAACHTGKDSKPAGNLVLDDSKIVNLPDSDDVPGTYYRLAMDFAGRFGHKPLIGAWRNQNASRYIRMFQSRRSLLIWKVFGERLDGWNNDDFPTETTPGNPATLQHKGQPIANTPANRNRADLDFTASVMPPTEAVKTGKVQALSDEDKLTLVRWIDLGCPIDLDHDAKQTTKSGFGWALDDQRPTLTVAVPKAGTNSPLNRILIGTHDYGSGLDASSFEVIADFAVGGTPAGQNLASKFKVVARGVHELALDAPLNIAKGRLSVSVKDRQGNITRVDRTFSTTK
;
A
#
# COMPACT_ATOMS: atom_id res chain seq x y z
N MET A 1 -68.23 -47.72 21.79
CA MET A 1 -68.91 -48.05 20.51
C MET A 1 -67.82 -48.33 19.51
N SER A 2 -67.70 -49.58 19.06
CA SER A 2 -66.57 -50.12 18.31
C SER A 2 -66.52 -49.62 16.87
N LEU A 3 -65.35 -49.21 16.38
CA LEU A 3 -65.03 -49.27 14.95
C LEU A 3 -63.58 -49.68 14.73
N ARG A 4 -63.44 -50.80 14.03
CA ARG A 4 -62.21 -51.41 13.53
C ARG A 4 -61.67 -50.57 12.38
N PHE A 5 -60.37 -50.29 12.35
CA PHE A 5 -59.67 -49.87 11.13
C PHE A 5 -58.77 -51.00 10.65
N ALA A 6 -58.92 -51.30 9.36
CA ALA A 6 -58.27 -52.39 8.64
C ALA A 6 -56.80 -52.06 8.31
N LEU A 7 -55.94 -53.07 8.38
CA LEU A 7 -54.60 -53.05 7.79
C LEU A 7 -54.69 -53.04 6.25
N LEU A 8 -53.88 -52.18 5.61
CA LEU A 8 -53.44 -52.31 4.23
C LEU A 8 -51.91 -52.11 4.18
N PRO A 9 -51.19 -52.81 3.27
CA PRO A 9 -49.75 -53.02 3.37
C PRO A 9 -48.93 -51.92 2.70
N PHE A 10 -47.67 -51.85 3.14
CA PHE A 10 -46.58 -51.01 2.62
C PHE A 10 -46.41 -51.13 1.08
N LEU A 11 -46.38 -49.98 0.40
CA LEU A 11 -45.80 -49.78 -0.92
C LEU A 11 -44.55 -48.88 -0.77
N PRO A 12 -43.38 -49.24 -1.29
CA PRO A 12 -42.20 -48.40 -1.22
C PRO A 12 -42.32 -47.26 -2.21
N VAL A 13 -42.29 -46.02 -1.72
CA VAL A 13 -42.12 -44.83 -2.56
C VAL A 13 -40.69 -44.84 -3.07
N LEU A 14 -40.51 -45.19 -4.36
CA LEU A 14 -39.26 -44.93 -5.08
C LEU A 14 -39.01 -43.41 -5.06
N GLY A 15 -37.96 -43.01 -4.35
CA GLY A 15 -37.42 -41.66 -4.48
C GLY A 15 -36.87 -41.47 -5.89
N PHE A 16 -37.50 -40.61 -6.68
CA PHE A 16 -36.87 -40.03 -7.86
C PHE A 16 -35.68 -39.19 -7.38
N THR A 17 -34.50 -39.79 -7.39
CA THR A 17 -33.26 -39.02 -7.49
C THR A 17 -33.26 -38.40 -8.87
N LEU A 18 -33.50 -37.09 -8.96
CA LEU A 18 -33.10 -36.32 -10.14
C LEU A 18 -31.57 -36.35 -10.18
N ALA A 19 -31.02 -37.40 -10.79
CA ALA A 19 -29.66 -37.41 -11.26
C ALA A 19 -29.55 -36.26 -12.26
N VAL A 20 -28.98 -35.14 -11.83
CA VAL A 20 -28.53 -34.11 -12.75
C VAL A 20 -27.50 -34.80 -13.64
N ALA A 21 -27.87 -35.09 -14.88
CA ALA A 21 -26.95 -35.64 -15.85
C ALA A 21 -25.76 -34.68 -15.96
N GLN A 22 -24.57 -35.12 -15.57
CA GLN A 22 -23.35 -34.39 -15.87
C GLN A 22 -23.30 -34.21 -17.39
N GLN A 23 -23.31 -32.97 -17.86
CA GLN A 23 -23.02 -32.70 -19.27
C GLN A 23 -21.68 -33.36 -19.60
N PRO A 24 -21.57 -34.07 -20.74
CA PRO A 24 -20.31 -34.67 -21.15
C PRO A 24 -19.21 -33.59 -21.16
N ALA A 25 -18.02 -33.93 -20.67
CA ALA A 25 -16.89 -33.02 -20.67
C ALA A 25 -16.64 -32.55 -22.11
N ASP A 26 -16.67 -31.24 -22.34
CA ASP A 26 -16.34 -30.66 -23.64
C ASP A 26 -14.87 -30.96 -23.98
N THR A 27 -14.66 -32.01 -24.77
CA THR A 27 -13.35 -32.46 -25.25
C THR A 27 -12.91 -31.72 -26.50
N THR A 28 -13.69 -30.74 -26.98
CA THR A 28 -13.36 -29.96 -28.17
C THR A 28 -11.97 -29.33 -27.99
N PRO A 29 -11.03 -29.59 -28.91
CA PRO A 29 -9.72 -28.95 -28.89
C PRO A 29 -9.85 -27.44 -29.03
N ILE A 30 -9.17 -26.69 -28.17
CA ILE A 30 -8.97 -25.25 -28.35
C ILE A 30 -7.88 -25.03 -29.40
N ASN A 31 -8.11 -24.10 -30.32
CA ASN A 31 -7.09 -23.73 -31.30
C ASN A 31 -5.97 -22.94 -30.62
N VAL A 32 -4.78 -23.53 -30.54
CA VAL A 32 -3.57 -22.91 -29.98
C VAL A 32 -2.56 -22.51 -31.05
N SER A 33 -3.00 -22.37 -32.31
CA SER A 33 -2.15 -22.01 -33.46
C SER A 33 -2.52 -20.63 -34.01
N PRO A 34 -2.02 -19.53 -33.41
CA PRO A 34 -2.13 -18.19 -33.98
C PRO A 34 -1.57 -18.17 -35.40
N LYS A 35 -2.34 -17.64 -36.36
CA LYS A 35 -1.84 -17.47 -37.73
C LYS A 35 -0.93 -16.25 -37.79
N HIS A 36 0.02 -16.25 -38.73
CA HIS A 36 0.85 -15.07 -38.97
C HIS A 36 -0.02 -13.87 -39.37
N PHE A 37 0.29 -12.67 -38.85
CA PHE A 37 -0.55 -11.48 -39.05
C PHE A 37 -0.81 -11.16 -40.53
N SER A 38 0.17 -11.43 -41.41
CA SER A 38 0.06 -11.21 -42.85
C SER A 38 -1.03 -12.03 -43.54
N THR A 39 -1.60 -13.03 -42.86
CA THR A 39 -2.70 -13.85 -43.37
C THR A 39 -4.07 -13.21 -43.14
N ASP A 40 -4.19 -12.18 -42.31
CA ASP A 40 -5.41 -11.40 -42.11
C ASP A 40 -5.27 -10.04 -42.80
N ALA A 41 -5.87 -9.89 -43.99
CA ALA A 41 -5.81 -8.65 -44.78
C ALA A 41 -6.46 -7.43 -44.11
N SER A 42 -7.24 -7.63 -43.03
CA SER A 42 -7.82 -6.53 -42.25
C SER A 42 -6.86 -5.93 -41.23
N VAL A 43 -5.72 -6.59 -40.97
CA VAL A 43 -4.66 -6.09 -40.09
C VAL A 43 -3.52 -5.54 -40.94
N LYS A 44 -3.12 -4.31 -40.64
CA LYS A 44 -1.98 -3.65 -41.29
C LYS A 44 -0.93 -3.35 -40.24
N LEU A 45 0.18 -4.08 -40.31
CA LEU A 45 1.38 -3.76 -39.53
C LEU A 45 2.27 -2.88 -40.40
N ASP A 46 1.94 -1.58 -40.48
CA ASP A 46 2.61 -0.60 -41.34
C ASP A 46 3.64 0.26 -40.59
N TYR A 47 4.10 -0.23 -39.42
CA TYR A 47 5.00 0.45 -38.51
C TYR A 47 6.03 -0.51 -37.93
N ASP A 48 7.17 0.02 -37.52
CA ASP A 48 8.18 -0.74 -36.79
C ASP A 48 7.72 -1.03 -35.35
N ILE A 49 8.17 -2.14 -34.78
CA ILE A 49 7.96 -2.50 -33.37
C ILE A 49 9.29 -2.45 -32.64
N VAL A 50 9.35 -1.70 -31.54
CA VAL A 50 10.45 -1.78 -30.59
C VAL A 50 10.10 -2.81 -29.54
N TYR A 51 11.04 -3.69 -29.20
CA TYR A 51 10.83 -4.75 -28.22
C TYR A 51 12.16 -5.15 -27.55
N VAL A 52 12.10 -5.94 -26.48
CA VAL A 52 13.28 -6.50 -25.82
C VAL A 52 13.43 -7.97 -26.17
N ARG A 53 14.64 -8.39 -26.54
CA ARG A 53 14.97 -9.78 -26.89
C ARG A 53 15.93 -10.36 -25.88
N ALA A 54 15.45 -11.27 -25.02
CA ALA A 54 16.27 -11.94 -24.00
C ALA A 54 16.69 -13.35 -24.45
N PRO A 55 17.94 -13.78 -24.25
CA PRO A 55 18.39 -15.14 -24.61
C PRO A 55 17.58 -16.23 -23.89
N ARG A 56 17.14 -17.24 -24.64
CA ARG A 56 16.46 -18.43 -24.13
C ARG A 56 17.42 -19.62 -24.09
N LYS A 57 17.20 -20.52 -23.12
CA LYS A 57 18.08 -21.67 -22.84
C LYS A 57 17.40 -23.02 -23.20
N GLY A 58 16.45 -22.98 -24.14
CA GLY A 58 15.61 -24.13 -24.53
C GLY A 58 14.52 -24.48 -23.52
N ASP A 59 13.84 -25.60 -23.74
CA ASP A 59 12.64 -25.99 -22.98
C ASP A 59 12.94 -26.53 -21.57
N ALA A 60 14.18 -26.90 -21.29
CA ALA A 60 14.58 -27.55 -20.04
C ALA A 60 15.02 -26.56 -18.94
N ILE A 61 15.35 -25.33 -19.32
CA ILE A 61 15.98 -24.34 -18.42
C ILE A 61 15.13 -23.06 -18.42
N GLY A 62 14.68 -22.64 -17.24
CA GLY A 62 13.92 -21.41 -17.07
C GLY A 62 14.77 -20.17 -17.27
N THR A 63 14.11 -19.05 -17.58
CA THR A 63 14.71 -17.71 -17.63
C THR A 63 14.11 -16.84 -16.54
N ASN A 64 14.89 -15.91 -15.99
CA ASN A 64 14.39 -14.95 -15.00
C ASN A 64 13.79 -13.73 -15.70
N TRP A 65 12.58 -13.35 -15.30
CA TRP A 65 11.84 -12.20 -15.83
C TRP A 65 11.64 -11.17 -14.71
N PRO A 66 11.81 -9.86 -14.97
CA PRO A 66 11.40 -8.85 -14.00
C PRO A 66 9.89 -8.80 -13.93
N GLU A 67 9.38 -9.05 -12.74
CA GLU A 67 7.98 -8.92 -12.39
C GLU A 67 7.87 -8.39 -10.96
N ILE A 68 6.65 -8.22 -10.44
CA ILE A 68 6.42 -7.56 -9.16
C ILE A 68 7.14 -8.19 -7.96
N ALA A 69 7.38 -9.50 -7.94
CA ALA A 69 8.06 -10.17 -6.85
C ALA A 69 9.59 -10.04 -6.95
N ASN A 70 10.13 -9.83 -8.15
CA ASN A 70 11.57 -9.71 -8.42
C ASN A 70 11.88 -8.63 -9.47
N PRO A 71 11.53 -7.36 -9.25
CA PRO A 71 11.59 -6.34 -10.31
C PRO A 71 13.02 -5.95 -10.72
N VAL A 72 14.03 -6.33 -9.91
CA VAL A 72 15.45 -5.97 -10.12
C VAL A 72 16.35 -7.18 -10.42
N PHE A 73 15.75 -8.32 -10.76
CA PHE A 73 16.48 -9.56 -11.02
C PHE A 73 16.02 -10.21 -12.32
N MET A 74 16.94 -10.34 -13.28
CA MET A 74 16.71 -11.02 -14.56
C MET A 74 17.98 -11.67 -15.10
N ASP A 75 17.83 -12.41 -16.21
CA ASP A 75 18.96 -12.90 -16.99
C ASP A 75 19.65 -11.76 -17.76
N ALA A 76 20.96 -11.91 -17.98
CA ALA A 76 21.77 -10.98 -18.75
C ALA A 76 21.64 -11.19 -20.27
N GLY A 77 21.97 -10.14 -21.03
CA GLY A 77 22.03 -10.14 -22.48
C GLY A 77 20.72 -9.77 -23.17
N ALA A 78 19.76 -9.14 -22.49
CA ALA A 78 18.53 -8.69 -23.14
C ALA A 78 18.76 -7.42 -23.98
N ASP A 79 18.59 -7.55 -25.30
CA ASP A 79 18.82 -6.47 -26.26
C ASP A 79 17.55 -5.63 -26.50
N LEU A 80 17.72 -4.33 -26.76
CA LEU A 80 16.67 -3.51 -27.36
C LEU A 80 16.70 -3.69 -28.88
N MET A 81 15.56 -4.08 -29.45
CA MET A 81 15.42 -4.44 -30.84
C MET A 81 14.46 -3.53 -31.58
N LEU A 82 14.65 -3.42 -32.89
CA LEU A 82 13.71 -2.84 -33.86
C LEU A 82 13.30 -3.93 -34.84
N LEU A 83 12.00 -4.21 -34.93
CA LEU A 83 11.39 -5.14 -35.88
C LEU A 83 10.66 -4.36 -36.96
N HIS A 84 11.03 -4.58 -38.21
CA HIS A 84 10.38 -3.96 -39.36
C HIS A 84 9.14 -4.74 -39.83
N PRO A 85 8.18 -4.08 -40.50
CA PRO A 85 7.02 -4.73 -41.11
C PRO A 85 7.33 -5.92 -42.03
N ASP A 86 8.50 -5.94 -42.67
CA ASP A 86 8.95 -7.01 -43.56
C ASP A 86 9.60 -8.20 -42.83
N GLY A 87 9.66 -8.14 -41.50
CA GLY A 87 10.24 -9.16 -40.63
C GLY A 87 11.75 -9.03 -40.40
N LYS A 88 12.42 -8.03 -40.99
CA LYS A 88 13.84 -7.75 -40.67
C LYS A 88 13.99 -7.14 -39.29
N GLU A 89 15.16 -7.36 -38.68
CA GLU A 89 15.44 -6.93 -37.31
C GLU A 89 16.78 -6.23 -37.19
N GLU A 90 16.84 -5.25 -36.30
CA GLU A 90 18.05 -4.50 -35.97
C GLU A 90 18.21 -4.40 -34.46
N VAL A 91 19.46 -4.52 -33.98
CA VAL A 91 19.79 -4.25 -32.57
C VAL A 91 19.96 -2.74 -32.41
N LEU A 92 19.12 -2.13 -31.57
CA LEU A 92 19.24 -0.71 -31.19
C LEU A 92 20.29 -0.53 -30.10
N VAL A 93 20.22 -1.36 -29.07
CA VAL A 93 21.10 -1.32 -27.89
C VAL A 93 21.35 -2.75 -27.45
N ALA A 94 22.61 -3.15 -27.35
CA ALA A 94 22.98 -4.47 -26.86
C ALA A 94 22.90 -4.54 -25.33
N GLY A 95 22.33 -5.61 -24.78
CA GLY A 95 22.23 -5.81 -23.33
C GLY A 95 23.58 -6.06 -22.66
N GLY A 96 24.47 -6.81 -23.32
CA GLY A 96 25.82 -7.09 -22.85
C GLY A 96 25.86 -7.88 -21.54
N LEU A 97 26.63 -7.40 -20.56
CA LEU A 97 26.71 -7.99 -19.21
C LEU A 97 25.48 -7.68 -18.34
N GLY A 98 24.70 -6.67 -18.73
CA GLY A 98 23.41 -6.33 -18.14
C GLY A 98 22.26 -6.67 -19.09
N SER A 99 21.17 -5.92 -19.00
CA SER A 99 19.96 -6.11 -19.79
C SER A 99 19.19 -4.80 -19.96
N VAL A 100 18.59 -4.60 -21.14
CA VAL A 100 17.61 -3.53 -21.39
C VAL A 100 16.22 -3.98 -20.95
N THR A 101 15.45 -3.08 -20.33
CA THR A 101 14.04 -3.29 -19.98
C THR A 101 13.19 -2.06 -20.28
N ASP A 102 11.87 -2.22 -20.20
CA ASP A 102 10.88 -1.13 -20.16
C ASP A 102 10.95 -0.11 -21.31
N PRO A 103 11.05 -0.52 -22.59
CA PRO A 103 11.05 0.43 -23.69
C PRO A 103 9.73 1.20 -23.76
N MET A 104 9.80 2.52 -23.95
CA MET A 104 8.67 3.44 -24.10
C MET A 104 8.94 4.47 -25.20
N VAL A 105 8.00 4.66 -26.12
CA VAL A 105 8.17 5.53 -27.28
C VAL A 105 7.79 6.97 -26.94
N SER A 106 8.56 7.96 -27.41
CA SER A 106 8.24 9.39 -27.27
C SER A 106 6.98 9.76 -28.06
N PHE A 107 6.33 10.87 -27.70
CA PHE A 107 5.07 11.25 -28.34
C PHE A 107 5.20 11.56 -29.84
N ASP A 108 6.36 12.03 -30.30
CA ASP A 108 6.67 12.23 -31.72
C ASP A 108 7.06 10.94 -32.47
N GLY A 109 7.28 9.82 -31.76
CA GLY A 109 7.71 8.56 -32.34
C GLY A 109 9.19 8.49 -32.75
N GLU A 110 10.01 9.50 -32.42
CA GLU A 110 11.41 9.55 -32.87
C GLU A 110 12.41 8.96 -31.86
N TRP A 111 12.04 8.89 -30.58
CA TRP A 111 12.86 8.42 -29.48
C TRP A 111 12.24 7.23 -28.75
N VAL A 112 13.12 6.39 -28.22
CA VAL A 112 12.75 5.30 -27.29
C VAL A 112 13.46 5.54 -25.97
N TYR A 113 12.69 5.71 -24.91
CA TYR A 113 13.16 5.65 -23.52
C TYR A 113 13.27 4.19 -23.09
N TYR A 114 14.27 3.84 -22.27
CA TYR A 114 14.45 2.49 -21.76
C TYR A 114 15.26 2.49 -20.46
N SER A 115 15.11 1.44 -19.67
CA SER A 115 15.98 1.17 -18.51
C SER A 115 17.13 0.26 -18.97
N GLN A 116 18.34 0.50 -18.49
CA GLN A 116 19.50 -0.35 -18.73
C GLN A 116 20.10 -0.75 -17.38
N PHE A 117 20.06 -2.05 -17.08
CA PHE A 117 20.95 -2.63 -16.08
C PHE A 117 22.36 -2.67 -16.64
N HIS A 118 23.33 -2.16 -15.89
CA HIS A 118 24.71 -2.02 -16.39
C HIS A 118 25.46 -3.36 -16.39
N ASP A 119 25.30 -4.15 -15.33
CA ASP A 119 25.90 -5.47 -15.13
C ASP A 119 25.05 -6.26 -14.12
N LEU A 120 24.66 -7.49 -14.46
CA LEU A 120 23.87 -8.37 -13.59
C LEU A 120 24.73 -9.27 -12.69
N LYS A 121 26.06 -9.15 -12.76
CA LYS A 121 26.97 -9.90 -11.89
C LYS A 121 26.69 -9.64 -10.42
N GLY A 122 26.53 -10.70 -9.65
CA GLY A 122 26.24 -10.65 -8.22
C GLY A 122 24.78 -10.31 -7.88
N ALA A 123 23.90 -10.16 -8.88
CA ALA A 123 22.48 -9.98 -8.64
C ALA A 123 21.85 -11.21 -7.99
N SER A 124 20.89 -10.98 -7.10
CA SER A 124 20.02 -12.00 -6.51
C SER A 124 18.63 -11.41 -6.29
N THR A 125 17.63 -12.25 -6.07
CA THR A 125 16.27 -11.82 -5.72
C THR A 125 16.22 -11.00 -4.42
N ALA A 126 17.19 -11.16 -3.53
CA ALA A 126 17.26 -10.47 -2.25
C ALA A 126 17.95 -9.10 -2.30
N GLN A 127 18.70 -8.78 -3.37
CA GLN A 127 19.54 -7.59 -3.40
C GLN A 127 19.58 -6.87 -4.77
N GLY A 128 19.38 -7.56 -5.89
CA GLY A 128 19.68 -7.00 -7.22
C GLY A 128 21.18 -6.74 -7.43
N PRO A 129 21.58 -6.26 -8.62
CA PRO A 129 22.99 -6.06 -8.94
C PRO A 129 23.61 -4.82 -8.25
N PRO A 130 24.90 -4.88 -7.86
CA PRO A 130 25.67 -3.72 -7.39
C PRO A 130 25.77 -2.59 -8.41
N ALA A 131 25.74 -2.89 -9.71
CA ALA A 131 25.90 -1.89 -10.76
C ALA A 131 24.64 -1.04 -11.00
N GLY A 132 23.47 -1.46 -10.49
CA GLY A 132 22.20 -0.75 -10.64
C GLY A 132 21.67 -0.67 -12.08
N ALA A 133 20.70 0.22 -12.27
CA ALA A 133 20.09 0.52 -13.56
C ALA A 133 19.84 2.03 -13.74
N ASP A 134 19.97 2.50 -14.97
CA ASP A 134 19.68 3.88 -15.35
C ASP A 134 18.74 3.99 -16.55
N ILE A 135 18.11 5.16 -16.66
CA ILE A 135 17.24 5.51 -17.76
C ILE A 135 18.06 6.17 -18.87
N PHE A 136 17.79 5.73 -20.08
CA PHE A 136 18.36 6.25 -21.30
C PHE A 136 17.25 6.59 -22.30
N LYS A 137 17.58 7.40 -23.30
CA LYS A 137 16.80 7.54 -24.51
C LYS A 137 17.68 7.37 -25.74
N ILE A 138 17.17 6.69 -26.77
CA ILE A 138 17.82 6.55 -28.07
C ILE A 138 16.95 7.18 -29.16
N HIS A 139 17.54 8.05 -29.98
CA HIS A 139 16.88 8.54 -31.18
C HIS A 139 16.99 7.45 -32.26
N VAL A 140 15.86 6.94 -32.74
CA VAL A 140 15.85 5.72 -33.56
C VAL A 140 16.65 5.91 -34.86
N LYS A 141 16.37 6.97 -35.61
CA LYS A 141 17.05 7.23 -36.90
C LYS A 141 18.55 7.54 -36.77
N SER A 142 18.93 8.41 -35.84
CA SER A 142 20.32 8.87 -35.71
C SER A 142 21.19 7.96 -34.83
N ARG A 143 20.59 7.03 -34.10
CA ARG A 143 21.24 6.17 -33.08
C ARG A 143 21.89 6.94 -31.93
N ARG A 144 21.55 8.22 -31.75
CA ARG A 144 22.05 9.02 -30.63
C ARG A 144 21.45 8.53 -29.33
N ILE A 145 22.31 8.11 -28.39
CA ILE A 145 21.92 7.71 -27.04
C ILE A 145 22.21 8.84 -26.05
N VAL A 146 21.30 9.06 -25.10
CA VAL A 146 21.45 10.01 -23.99
C VAL A 146 21.09 9.29 -22.69
N ARG A 147 21.97 9.37 -21.69
CA ARG A 147 21.70 8.92 -20.32
C ARG A 147 20.99 10.04 -19.55
N LEU A 148 19.88 9.73 -18.89
CA LEU A 148 19.05 10.71 -18.18
C LEU A 148 19.21 10.65 -16.66
N THR A 149 19.56 9.49 -16.10
CA THR A 149 19.73 9.31 -14.65
C THR A 149 21.14 8.88 -14.26
N THR A 150 21.45 8.98 -12.97
CA THR A 150 22.73 8.56 -12.39
C THR A 150 22.52 7.60 -11.22
N GLN A 151 23.59 6.89 -10.87
CA GLN A 151 23.69 5.99 -9.71
C GLN A 151 23.81 6.74 -8.36
N GLN A 152 23.17 7.91 -8.25
CA GLN A 152 23.23 8.72 -7.04
C GLN A 152 22.15 8.30 -6.04
N PHE A 153 22.57 7.78 -4.88
CA PHE A 153 21.72 7.62 -3.72
C PHE A 153 21.48 8.94 -2.99
N THR A 154 20.30 9.06 -2.38
CA THR A 154 19.88 10.14 -1.49
C THR A 154 19.21 9.56 -0.24
N PRO A 155 19.93 8.74 0.56
CA PRO A 155 19.35 8.13 1.75
C PRO A 155 19.16 9.17 2.84
N ASN A 156 18.45 8.80 3.91
CA ASN A 156 18.33 9.65 5.08
C ASN A 156 19.70 9.68 5.81
N THR A 157 20.41 10.78 5.64
CA THR A 157 21.83 10.89 6.05
C THR A 157 22.03 10.87 7.56
N GLY A 158 21.02 11.22 8.36
CA GLY A 158 21.01 11.12 9.82
C GLY A 158 20.62 9.72 10.33
N ALA A 159 20.13 8.85 9.45
CA ALA A 159 19.68 7.49 9.77
C ALA A 159 20.79 6.43 9.70
N GLY A 160 22.06 6.84 9.52
CA GLY A 160 23.20 5.92 9.46
C GLY A 160 24.53 6.65 9.54
N ASN A 161 25.59 5.93 9.89
CA ASN A 161 26.96 6.44 9.83
C ASN A 161 27.55 6.10 8.46
N TRP A 162 27.17 6.84 7.42
CA TRP A 162 27.43 6.46 6.04
C TRP A 162 28.91 6.52 5.63
N SER A 163 29.31 5.63 4.72
CA SER A 163 30.51 5.77 3.91
C SER A 163 30.40 7.02 3.01
N LYS A 164 31.52 7.50 2.49
CA LYS A 164 31.57 8.77 1.76
C LYS A 164 30.66 8.81 0.52
N ASP A 165 30.46 7.67 -0.13
CA ASP A 165 29.68 7.52 -1.36
C ASP A 165 28.42 6.66 -1.17
N PHE A 166 28.09 6.30 0.07
CA PHE A 166 27.03 5.36 0.46
C PHE A 166 27.19 3.92 -0.03
N HIS A 167 28.16 3.60 -0.89
CA HIS A 167 28.25 2.32 -1.59
C HIS A 167 29.49 1.52 -1.20
N THR A 168 30.64 2.17 -1.12
CA THR A 168 31.91 1.53 -0.79
C THR A 168 31.97 1.26 0.71
N PRO A 169 32.12 -0.01 1.16
CA PRO A 169 32.23 -0.31 2.58
C PRO A 169 33.48 0.32 3.20
N GLU A 170 33.31 0.99 4.34
CA GLU A 170 34.38 1.58 5.15
C GLU A 170 34.28 1.06 6.60
N PRO A 171 35.41 0.84 7.31
CA PRO A 171 35.37 0.37 8.70
C PRO A 171 34.53 1.30 9.61
N GLY A 172 33.57 0.72 10.33
CA GLY A 172 32.67 1.46 11.23
C GLY A 172 31.60 2.30 10.53
N LYS A 173 31.47 2.19 9.21
CA LYS A 173 30.47 2.91 8.40
C LYS A 173 29.41 1.97 7.82
N ASN A 174 28.23 2.52 7.54
CA ASN A 174 27.16 1.89 6.78
C ASN A 174 27.39 2.10 5.27
N ALA A 175 27.07 1.07 4.49
CA ALA A 175 27.08 1.12 3.03
C ALA A 175 25.93 0.29 2.44
N ILE A 176 25.54 0.62 1.22
CA ILE A 176 24.49 0.00 0.42
C ILE A 176 25.18 -0.83 -0.67
N ALA A 177 25.09 -2.16 -0.60
CA ALA A 177 25.84 -3.06 -1.49
C ALA A 177 25.16 -3.30 -2.85
N TYR A 178 24.07 -2.59 -3.15
CA TYR A 178 23.36 -2.62 -4.44
C TYR A 178 23.39 -1.24 -5.11
N GLY A 179 23.10 -1.19 -6.41
CA GLY A 179 23.04 0.07 -7.16
C GLY A 179 21.68 0.77 -7.08
N VAL A 180 21.60 1.98 -7.63
CA VAL A 180 20.32 2.66 -7.82
C VAL A 180 19.61 2.03 -9.02
N PHE A 181 18.36 1.62 -8.84
CA PHE A 181 17.49 1.08 -9.89
C PHE A 181 16.53 2.17 -10.36
N ASN A 182 16.93 2.97 -11.35
CA ASN A 182 16.03 3.88 -12.06
C ASN A 182 15.38 3.11 -13.22
N MET A 183 14.07 2.83 -13.14
CA MET A 183 13.39 1.89 -14.04
C MET A 183 12.00 2.37 -14.47
N GLY A 184 11.42 1.73 -15.48
CA GLY A 184 10.07 2.00 -15.97
C GLY A 184 9.84 3.45 -16.42
N PRO A 185 10.63 4.00 -17.36
CA PRO A 185 10.43 5.36 -17.85
C PRO A 185 9.11 5.48 -18.62
N CYS A 186 8.39 6.59 -18.42
CA CYS A 186 7.22 6.94 -19.23
C CYS A 186 7.20 8.44 -19.55
N PRO A 187 7.09 8.84 -20.83
CA PRO A 187 7.00 10.25 -21.21
C PRO A 187 5.73 10.90 -20.67
N LEU A 188 5.86 12.15 -20.25
CA LEU A 188 4.78 13.02 -19.78
C LEU A 188 4.68 14.27 -20.67
N PRO A 189 3.48 14.86 -20.82
CA PRO A 189 3.29 16.10 -21.57
C PRO A 189 4.22 17.23 -21.09
N GLY A 190 4.60 18.11 -22.01
CA GLY A 190 5.44 19.27 -21.68
C GLY A 190 6.92 18.95 -21.46
N GLY A 191 7.45 17.89 -22.08
CA GLY A 191 8.88 17.57 -22.05
C GLY A 191 9.35 16.99 -20.72
N LYS A 192 8.53 16.15 -20.09
CA LYS A 192 8.83 15.51 -18.80
C LYS A 192 8.88 13.99 -18.93
N LEU A 193 9.49 13.36 -17.93
CA LEU A 193 9.54 11.90 -17.80
C LEU A 193 9.19 11.51 -16.36
N ILE A 194 8.33 10.50 -16.19
CA ILE A 194 8.14 9.82 -14.90
C ILE A 194 8.87 8.48 -14.90
N PHE A 195 9.35 8.05 -13.74
CA PHE A 195 10.00 6.76 -13.55
C PHE A 195 9.90 6.27 -12.09
N ALA A 196 10.21 4.99 -11.87
CA ALA A 196 10.33 4.39 -10.55
C ALA A 196 11.81 4.32 -10.11
N SER A 197 12.11 4.62 -8.84
CA SER A 197 13.49 4.58 -8.34
C SER A 197 13.61 4.21 -6.87
N ASN A 198 14.64 3.45 -6.51
CA ASN A 198 15.04 3.17 -5.13
C ASN A 198 16.07 4.18 -4.57
N ARG A 199 16.35 5.29 -5.26
CA ARG A 199 17.42 6.24 -4.90
C ARG A 199 17.38 6.75 -3.46
N ASN A 200 16.22 6.75 -2.81
CA ASN A 200 16.11 7.11 -1.39
C ASN A 200 16.66 6.02 -0.43
N GLY A 201 17.03 4.84 -0.93
CA GLY A 201 17.68 3.79 -0.15
C GLY A 201 16.79 3.25 0.96
N TYR A 202 15.51 2.97 0.67
CA TYR A 202 14.56 2.47 1.66
C TYR A 202 14.29 0.98 1.51
N LYS A 203 13.95 0.33 2.64
CA LYS A 203 13.52 -1.06 2.70
C LYS A 203 12.02 -1.17 2.96
N PRO A 204 11.25 -1.98 2.20
CA PRO A 204 9.81 -2.04 2.34
C PRO A 204 9.44 -2.77 3.63
N PRO A 205 8.28 -2.48 4.26
CA PRO A 205 7.85 -3.14 5.49
C PRO A 205 7.85 -4.66 5.38
N LYS A 206 7.56 -5.22 4.19
CA LYS A 206 7.40 -6.67 3.94
C LYS A 206 7.93 -7.11 2.56
N ARG A 207 8.37 -8.38 2.50
CA ARG A 207 8.74 -9.24 1.33
C ARG A 207 9.82 -8.74 0.36
N LEU A 208 9.65 -7.59 -0.29
CA LEU A 208 10.50 -7.17 -1.41
C LEU A 208 11.85 -6.61 -0.92
N PRO A 209 12.90 -6.62 -1.76
CA PRO A 209 14.22 -6.22 -1.29
C PRO A 209 14.34 -4.70 -1.09
N HIS A 210 13.69 -3.91 -1.96
CA HIS A 210 13.85 -2.44 -2.03
C HIS A 210 12.51 -1.73 -2.14
N VAL A 211 12.43 -0.46 -1.76
CA VAL A 211 11.28 0.39 -2.10
C VAL A 211 11.60 1.16 -3.37
N LEU A 212 10.78 1.03 -4.40
CA LEU A 212 10.77 1.96 -5.53
C LEU A 212 9.64 2.97 -5.36
N GLN A 213 9.97 4.25 -5.51
CA GLN A 213 9.01 5.37 -5.46
C GLN A 213 8.94 6.06 -6.82
N LEU A 214 7.86 6.80 -7.08
CA LEU A 214 7.69 7.57 -8.31
C LEU A 214 8.43 8.89 -8.27
N PHE A 215 9.17 9.19 -9.33
CA PHE A 215 9.90 10.44 -9.56
C PHE A 215 9.55 11.01 -10.93
N VAL A 216 9.55 12.33 -11.03
CA VAL A 216 9.45 13.07 -12.30
C VAL A 216 10.71 13.88 -12.52
N MET A 217 11.11 14.05 -13.78
CA MET A 217 12.19 14.93 -14.22
C MET A 217 11.85 15.58 -15.56
N ASP A 218 12.65 16.56 -15.98
CA ASP A 218 12.63 17.07 -17.34
C ASP A 218 13.32 16.09 -18.31
N ASP A 219 13.02 16.16 -19.60
CA ASP A 219 13.55 15.22 -20.61
C ASP A 219 15.07 15.31 -20.84
N ASP A 220 15.74 16.28 -20.21
CA ASP A 220 17.20 16.46 -20.17
C ASP A 220 17.86 15.91 -18.88
N GLY A 221 17.06 15.36 -17.96
CA GLY A 221 17.51 14.81 -16.67
C GLY A 221 17.55 15.82 -15.52
N ALA A 222 17.19 17.09 -15.74
CA ALA A 222 17.07 18.08 -14.69
C ALA A 222 15.78 17.95 -13.87
N ASN A 223 15.69 18.68 -12.75
CA ASN A 223 14.46 18.81 -11.94
C ASN A 223 13.88 17.48 -11.43
N VAL A 224 14.73 16.52 -11.05
CA VAL A 224 14.28 15.26 -10.44
C VAL A 224 13.54 15.55 -9.13
N GLU A 225 12.27 15.17 -9.06
CA GLU A 225 11.38 15.39 -7.92
C GLU A 225 10.66 14.09 -7.55
N CYS A 226 10.69 13.71 -6.27
CA CYS A 226 9.86 12.60 -5.77
C CYS A 226 8.41 13.06 -5.71
N ILE A 227 7.52 12.28 -6.32
CA ILE A 227 6.07 12.50 -6.28
C ILE A 227 5.32 11.36 -5.59
N GLY A 228 5.96 10.22 -5.38
CA GLY A 228 5.40 9.01 -4.76
C GLY A 228 5.80 8.82 -3.29
N HIS A 229 5.56 9.80 -2.42
CA HIS A 229 5.84 9.70 -0.98
C HIS A 229 4.97 8.65 -0.28
N LEU A 230 3.78 8.37 -0.82
CA LEU A 230 2.89 7.30 -0.39
C LEU A 230 3.45 5.89 -0.70
N ASN A 231 4.40 5.75 -1.61
CA ASN A 231 4.90 4.43 -2.04
C ASN A 231 5.95 3.87 -1.07
N LEU A 232 5.58 3.65 0.20
CA LEU A 232 6.46 3.01 1.20
C LEU A 232 6.48 1.47 1.07
N GLY A 233 5.47 0.91 0.40
CA GLY A 233 5.52 -0.46 -0.12
C GLY A 233 6.42 -0.54 -1.36
N MET A 234 5.87 -0.21 -2.53
CA MET A 234 6.59 -0.09 -3.80
C MET A 234 5.64 0.46 -4.88
N ALA A 235 6.15 1.19 -5.87
CA ALA A 235 5.47 1.49 -7.14
C ALA A 235 6.27 0.96 -8.33
N LEU A 236 5.58 0.42 -9.34
CA LEU A 236 6.20 -0.12 -10.56
C LEU A 236 5.46 0.32 -11.84
N HIS A 237 6.24 0.43 -12.92
CA HIS A 237 5.81 0.65 -14.31
C HIS A 237 4.75 1.75 -14.49
N PRO A 238 5.08 3.03 -14.23
CA PRO A 238 4.15 4.12 -14.49
C PRO A 238 3.78 4.21 -15.99
N VAL A 239 2.51 4.49 -16.31
CA VAL A 239 2.00 4.71 -17.66
C VAL A 239 1.05 5.91 -17.66
N VAL A 240 1.27 6.87 -18.54
CA VAL A 240 0.40 8.05 -18.67
C VAL A 240 -0.93 7.67 -19.35
N LEU A 241 -2.04 8.17 -18.79
CA LEU A 241 -3.37 8.10 -19.37
C LEU A 241 -3.61 9.34 -20.24
N ARG A 242 -4.47 9.21 -21.26
CA ARG A 242 -4.89 10.30 -22.15
C ARG A 242 -5.42 11.54 -21.41
N ASP A 243 -5.98 11.36 -20.22
CA ASP A 243 -6.49 12.45 -19.38
C ASP A 243 -5.40 13.16 -18.55
N GLY A 244 -4.14 12.73 -18.66
CA GLY A 244 -2.98 13.32 -18.02
C GLY A 244 -2.61 12.71 -16.67
N ARG A 245 -3.46 11.86 -16.08
CA ARG A 245 -3.10 11.08 -14.89
C ARG A 245 -2.08 10.00 -15.26
N VAL A 246 -1.35 9.51 -14.27
CA VAL A 246 -0.41 8.39 -14.44
C VAL A 246 -0.91 7.20 -13.66
N MET A 247 -1.07 6.05 -14.33
CA MET A 247 -1.40 4.77 -13.69
C MET A 247 -0.14 3.95 -13.39
N PHE A 248 -0.14 3.20 -12.29
CA PHE A 248 1.00 2.40 -11.84
C PHE A 248 0.55 1.23 -10.94
N SER A 249 1.37 0.18 -10.83
CA SER A 249 1.14 -0.90 -9.87
C SER A 249 1.70 -0.52 -8.50
N SER A 250 0.92 -0.71 -7.44
CA SER A 250 1.28 -0.37 -6.05
C SER A 250 1.23 -1.58 -5.14
N LEU A 251 2.28 -1.83 -4.35
CA LEU A 251 2.30 -2.87 -3.31
C LEU A 251 1.59 -2.35 -2.06
N GLU A 252 0.38 -2.84 -1.80
CA GLU A 252 -0.52 -2.41 -0.73
C GLU A 252 -0.38 -3.28 0.54
N SER A 253 0.82 -3.31 1.13
CA SER A 253 1.19 -4.21 2.24
C SER A 253 1.20 -3.56 3.63
N GLN A 254 0.61 -2.38 3.78
CA GLN A 254 0.58 -1.58 5.00
C GLN A 254 -0.03 -2.32 6.19
N GLY A 255 0.48 -2.08 7.41
CA GLY A 255 -0.17 -2.56 8.63
C GLY A 255 -0.10 -4.08 8.77
N LEU A 256 -1.25 -4.75 8.85
CA LEU A 256 -1.35 -6.22 8.87
C LEU A 256 -1.58 -6.83 7.48
N ARG A 257 -1.78 -6.04 6.43
CA ARG A 257 -2.06 -6.58 5.08
C ARG A 257 -1.03 -7.62 4.64
N THR A 258 -1.47 -8.61 3.87
CA THR A 258 -0.54 -9.60 3.30
C THR A 258 0.52 -8.94 2.42
N SER A 259 1.68 -9.56 2.31
CA SER A 259 2.86 -8.97 1.67
C SER A 259 2.84 -9.01 0.14
N THR A 260 1.69 -9.35 -0.45
CA THR A 260 1.55 -9.68 -1.88
C THR A 260 0.31 -9.05 -2.53
N LEU A 261 -0.34 -8.09 -1.87
CA LEU A 261 -1.46 -7.34 -2.44
C LEU A 261 -0.96 -6.24 -3.37
N TRP A 262 -1.21 -6.37 -4.67
CA TRP A 262 -0.79 -5.41 -5.68
C TRP A 262 -2.01 -4.82 -6.39
N GLY A 263 -2.27 -3.53 -6.16
CA GLY A 263 -3.37 -2.78 -6.77
C GLY A 263 -2.90 -1.97 -7.98
N LEU A 264 -3.83 -1.54 -8.83
CA LEU A 264 -3.57 -0.52 -9.85
C LEU A 264 -4.03 0.83 -9.32
N TRP A 265 -3.15 1.82 -9.31
CA TRP A 265 -3.41 3.17 -8.81
C TRP A 265 -3.22 4.21 -9.90
N SER A 266 -3.72 5.42 -9.66
CA SER A 266 -3.41 6.61 -10.43
C SER A 266 -2.91 7.75 -9.55
N ILE A 267 -2.14 8.67 -10.11
CA ILE A 267 -1.63 9.91 -9.48
C ILE A 267 -1.44 10.99 -10.55
N ASN A 268 -1.55 12.28 -10.19
CA ASN A 268 -1.18 13.36 -11.10
C ASN A 268 0.35 13.48 -11.22
N PRO A 269 0.88 14.02 -12.34
CA PRO A 269 2.32 14.22 -12.53
C PRO A 269 3.03 15.08 -11.47
N ASP A 270 2.30 15.84 -10.66
CA ASP A 270 2.85 16.65 -9.55
C ASP A 270 2.73 15.97 -8.16
N GLY A 271 2.23 14.74 -8.12
CA GLY A 271 2.01 13.96 -6.89
C GLY A 271 0.67 14.19 -6.20
N THR A 272 -0.20 15.06 -6.73
CA THR A 272 -1.56 15.27 -6.20
C THR A 272 -2.56 14.24 -6.77
N GLY A 273 -3.81 14.25 -6.27
CA GLY A 273 -4.93 13.58 -6.96
C GLY A 273 -4.76 12.07 -7.16
N TRP A 274 -4.18 11.38 -6.18
CA TRP A 274 -3.96 9.94 -6.21
C TRP A 274 -5.20 9.13 -5.80
N GLY A 275 -5.31 7.89 -6.27
CA GLY A 275 -6.36 6.97 -5.86
C GLY A 275 -6.34 5.64 -6.64
N PRO A 276 -7.04 4.61 -6.16
CA PRO A 276 -7.08 3.32 -6.84
C PRO A 276 -7.83 3.40 -8.17
N LEU A 277 -7.37 2.62 -9.15
CA LEU A 277 -8.08 2.25 -10.38
C LEU A 277 -8.63 0.83 -10.30
N ALA A 278 -7.90 -0.08 -9.64
CA ALA A 278 -8.34 -1.44 -9.32
C ALA A 278 -7.81 -1.86 -7.94
N SER A 279 -8.68 -2.42 -7.10
CA SER A 279 -8.32 -2.76 -5.72
C SER A 279 -7.36 -3.95 -5.68
N ALA A 280 -6.42 -3.95 -4.74
CA ALA A 280 -5.50 -5.08 -4.53
C ALA A 280 -6.19 -6.30 -3.87
N PHE A 281 -7.49 -6.21 -3.56
CA PHE A 281 -8.19 -7.16 -2.72
C PHE A 281 -8.63 -8.40 -3.50
N ALA A 282 -8.35 -9.56 -2.93
CA ALA A 282 -8.93 -10.82 -3.35
C ALA A 282 -9.30 -11.63 -2.11
N LEU A 283 -10.52 -12.15 -2.05
CA LEU A 283 -10.91 -13.05 -0.96
C LEU A 283 -10.32 -14.44 -1.22
N GLY A 284 -9.38 -14.88 -0.37
CA GLY A 284 -8.73 -16.19 -0.44
C GLY A 284 -7.22 -16.15 -0.12
N GLY A 285 -6.58 -17.30 -0.11
CA GLY A 285 -5.13 -17.43 0.20
C GLY A 285 -4.17 -16.98 -0.91
N ASN A 286 -4.69 -16.73 -2.12
CA ASN A 286 -3.89 -16.46 -3.32
C ASN A 286 -4.25 -15.10 -3.95
N PRO A 287 -3.82 -13.98 -3.37
CA PRO A 287 -4.07 -12.67 -3.97
C PRO A 287 -3.35 -12.54 -5.31
N SER A 288 -4.04 -11.95 -6.28
CA SER A 288 -3.46 -11.59 -7.57
C SER A 288 -2.86 -10.21 -7.54
N ALA A 289 -2.06 -9.92 -8.56
CA ALA A 289 -1.54 -8.60 -8.85
C ALA A 289 -2.16 -8.02 -10.11
N TRP A 290 -2.42 -6.71 -10.07
CA TRP A 290 -2.68 -5.91 -11.27
C TRP A 290 -1.36 -5.31 -11.73
N HIS A 291 -0.83 -5.79 -12.86
CA HIS A 291 0.50 -5.39 -13.31
C HIS A 291 0.71 -5.54 -14.81
N PHE A 292 1.61 -4.72 -15.35
CA PHE A 292 1.68 -4.33 -16.75
C PHE A 292 0.32 -3.85 -17.28
N GLN A 293 0.33 -2.64 -17.81
CA GLN A 293 -0.88 -1.94 -18.16
C GLN A 293 -0.64 -1.04 -19.36
N THR A 294 -1.71 -0.79 -20.11
CA THR A 294 -1.73 0.13 -21.23
C THR A 294 -3.12 0.74 -21.36
N GLN A 295 -3.24 1.85 -22.08
CA GLN A 295 -4.53 2.40 -22.48
C GLN A 295 -4.71 2.19 -23.98
N LEU A 296 -5.85 1.68 -24.44
CA LEU A 296 -6.16 1.46 -25.85
C LEU A 296 -6.55 2.76 -26.58
N SER A 297 -6.65 2.71 -27.91
CA SER A 297 -7.11 3.82 -28.75
C SER A 297 -8.53 4.28 -28.39
N ASP A 298 -9.40 3.34 -28.01
CA ASP A 298 -10.77 3.59 -27.56
C ASP A 298 -10.85 4.22 -26.16
N GLY A 299 -9.72 4.33 -25.46
CA GLY A 299 -9.59 4.95 -24.15
C GLY A 299 -9.70 3.99 -22.97
N ASN A 300 -10.06 2.71 -23.17
CA ASN A 300 -10.10 1.74 -22.08
C ASN A 300 -8.69 1.38 -21.60
N ILE A 301 -8.57 1.10 -20.30
CA ILE A 301 -7.38 0.51 -19.70
C ILE A 301 -7.40 -0.99 -19.95
N VAL A 302 -6.26 -1.55 -20.30
CA VAL A 302 -5.98 -2.99 -20.24
C VAL A 302 -4.89 -3.22 -19.20
N ALA A 303 -5.12 -4.15 -18.27
CA ALA A 303 -4.15 -4.52 -17.24
C ALA A 303 -4.06 -6.05 -17.13
N GLU A 304 -2.90 -6.58 -16.79
CA GLU A 304 -2.74 -8.00 -16.50
C GLU A 304 -3.14 -8.32 -15.05
N GLU A 305 -3.84 -9.43 -14.88
CA GLU A 305 -4.11 -10.08 -13.60
C GLU A 305 -3.33 -11.39 -13.53
N TYR A 306 -2.45 -11.53 -12.53
CA TYR A 306 -1.72 -12.79 -12.34
C TYR A 306 -1.31 -13.06 -10.88
N TYR A 307 -1.06 -14.34 -10.59
CA TYR A 307 -0.49 -14.77 -9.32
C TYR A 307 0.99 -14.43 -9.19
N SER A 308 1.31 -13.62 -8.18
CA SER A 308 2.58 -12.90 -8.02
C SER A 308 3.83 -13.72 -7.69
N GLN A 309 3.76 -15.04 -7.47
CA GLN A 309 4.92 -15.79 -6.96
C GLN A 309 5.53 -16.77 -7.96
N THR A 310 4.71 -17.35 -8.85
CA THR A 310 5.15 -18.48 -9.67
C THR A 310 4.87 -18.29 -11.16
N SER A 311 4.13 -17.25 -11.55
CA SER A 311 3.70 -17.07 -12.93
C SER A 311 4.70 -16.36 -13.84
N SER A 312 5.88 -15.96 -13.33
CA SER A 312 6.91 -15.22 -14.10
C SER A 312 6.38 -13.93 -14.76
N GLY A 313 5.38 -13.29 -14.14
CA GLY A 313 4.74 -12.09 -14.70
C GLY A 313 3.76 -12.34 -15.84
N PHE A 314 3.22 -13.56 -15.98
CA PHE A 314 2.20 -13.91 -16.97
C PHE A 314 0.86 -14.28 -16.32
N GLY A 315 -0.23 -13.91 -16.98
CA GLY A 315 -1.59 -14.21 -16.54
C GLY A 315 -2.60 -13.98 -17.66
N GLY A 316 -3.63 -13.19 -17.36
CA GLY A 316 -4.69 -12.82 -18.29
C GLY A 316 -4.97 -11.32 -18.25
N TYR A 317 -5.58 -10.79 -19.30
CA TYR A 317 -5.92 -9.38 -19.41
C TYR A 317 -7.35 -9.07 -19.04
N VAL A 318 -7.49 -8.00 -18.29
CA VAL A 318 -8.76 -7.35 -18.04
C VAL A 318 -8.85 -6.03 -18.80
N LYS A 319 -10.08 -5.56 -19.03
CA LYS A 319 -10.34 -4.24 -19.62
C LYS A 319 -11.39 -3.51 -18.78
N PHE A 320 -11.23 -2.20 -18.63
CA PHE A 320 -12.21 -1.33 -17.99
C PHE A 320 -11.96 0.14 -18.37
N PRO A 321 -12.98 1.02 -18.31
CA PRO A 321 -12.81 2.44 -18.60
C PRO A 321 -12.02 3.17 -17.48
N PRO A 322 -11.21 4.19 -17.81
CA PRO A 322 -10.44 4.97 -16.84
C PRO A 322 -11.29 5.94 -15.98
N ALA A 323 -12.54 6.18 -16.39
CA ALA A 323 -13.49 7.05 -15.73
C ALA A 323 -14.89 6.45 -15.83
N VAL A 324 -15.74 6.77 -14.85
CA VAL A 324 -17.12 6.27 -14.81
C VAL A 324 -18.12 7.26 -15.39
N PRO A 325 -19.23 6.79 -15.99
CA PRO A 325 -20.33 7.65 -16.41
C PRO A 325 -20.88 8.47 -15.22
N ALA A 326 -21.40 9.65 -15.52
CA ALA A 326 -22.02 10.50 -14.51
C ALA A 326 -23.20 9.77 -13.83
N GLY A 327 -23.19 9.74 -12.49
CA GLY A 327 -24.21 9.05 -11.69
C GLY A 327 -23.85 7.61 -11.30
N GLU A 328 -22.84 7.01 -11.92
CA GLU A 328 -22.33 5.68 -11.56
C GLU A 328 -21.26 5.76 -10.46
N THR A 329 -21.06 4.65 -9.75
CA THR A 329 -19.99 4.52 -8.76
C THR A 329 -18.73 3.94 -9.39
N ALA A 330 -17.56 4.43 -8.96
CA ALA A 330 -16.27 3.99 -9.50
C ALA A 330 -16.03 2.49 -9.32
N PHE A 331 -16.59 1.90 -8.26
CA PHE A 331 -16.41 0.51 -7.89
C PHE A 331 -17.73 -0.15 -7.49
N GLY A 332 -17.78 -1.48 -7.57
CA GLY A 332 -18.75 -2.29 -6.83
C GLY A 332 -18.46 -2.28 -5.32
N SER A 333 -19.31 -2.91 -4.51
CA SER A 333 -19.13 -2.90 -3.05
C SER A 333 -18.02 -3.82 -2.56
N GLY A 334 -17.72 -3.73 -1.26
CA GLY A 334 -16.85 -4.69 -0.59
C GLY A 334 -17.40 -6.12 -0.58
N TYR A 335 -18.69 -6.33 -0.82
CA TYR A 335 -19.25 -7.67 -0.88
C TYR A 335 -18.97 -8.31 -2.24
N VAL A 336 -18.24 -9.44 -2.27
CA VAL A 336 -17.89 -10.09 -3.55
C VAL A 336 -19.10 -10.59 -4.33
N GLY A 337 -20.23 -10.86 -3.67
CA GLY A 337 -21.47 -11.27 -4.33
C GLY A 337 -22.26 -10.12 -4.97
N ASP A 338 -21.83 -8.86 -4.81
CA ASP A 338 -22.47 -7.71 -5.44
C ASP A 338 -22.48 -7.87 -6.98
N PRO A 339 -23.62 -7.65 -7.65
CA PRO A 339 -23.69 -7.74 -9.11
C PRO A 339 -22.73 -6.81 -9.85
N ARG A 340 -22.33 -5.69 -9.23
CA ARG A 340 -21.33 -4.75 -9.76
C ARG A 340 -19.89 -5.27 -9.69
N ASN A 341 -19.66 -6.38 -8.98
CA ASN A 341 -18.41 -7.14 -8.97
C ASN A 341 -18.55 -8.37 -9.88
N PRO A 342 -18.38 -8.24 -11.22
CA PRO A 342 -18.71 -9.29 -12.16
C PRO A 342 -17.86 -10.56 -11.95
N PRO A 343 -18.41 -11.76 -12.22
CA PRO A 343 -17.63 -12.98 -12.24
C PRO A 343 -16.68 -12.98 -13.44
N MET A 344 -15.38 -12.96 -13.17
CA MET A 344 -14.33 -12.95 -14.17
C MET A 344 -13.92 -14.40 -14.47
N GLN A 345 -14.38 -14.94 -15.61
CA GLN A 345 -13.92 -16.25 -16.07
C GLN A 345 -12.41 -16.22 -16.32
N HIS A 346 -11.67 -17.26 -15.95
CA HIS A 346 -10.26 -17.40 -16.30
C HIS A 346 -9.92 -18.86 -16.62
N GLY A 347 -9.12 -19.08 -17.66
CA GLY A 347 -8.84 -20.43 -18.14
C GLY A 347 -10.03 -21.10 -18.82
N ARG A 348 -9.84 -22.37 -19.16
CA ARG A 348 -10.92 -23.20 -19.70
C ARG A 348 -11.99 -23.44 -18.62
N LEU A 349 -13.22 -23.69 -19.06
CA LEU A 349 -14.27 -24.23 -18.16
C LEU A 349 -13.73 -25.51 -17.48
N ASP A 350 -14.30 -25.97 -16.38
CA ASP A 350 -13.99 -27.22 -15.71
C ASP A 350 -15.26 -28.07 -15.65
N ASN A 351 -15.28 -29.20 -16.37
CA ASN A 351 -16.49 -30.00 -16.61
C ASN A 351 -17.74 -29.17 -16.98
N GLY A 352 -17.59 -28.22 -17.90
CA GLY A 352 -18.67 -27.31 -18.35
C GLY A 352 -18.94 -26.12 -17.43
N GLN A 353 -18.29 -26.03 -16.26
CA GLN A 353 -18.45 -24.91 -15.33
C GLN A 353 -17.32 -23.88 -15.48
N PRO A 354 -17.60 -22.58 -15.59
CA PRO A 354 -16.53 -21.58 -15.68
C PRO A 354 -15.74 -21.52 -14.37
N ARG A 355 -14.41 -21.46 -14.46
CA ARG A 355 -13.59 -21.03 -13.31
C ARG A 355 -13.69 -19.51 -13.25
N VAL A 356 -14.19 -18.99 -12.14
CA VAL A 356 -14.47 -17.57 -11.98
C VAL A 356 -13.80 -17.00 -10.75
N ARG A 357 -13.32 -15.76 -10.86
CA ARG A 357 -12.90 -14.94 -9.73
C ARG A 357 -13.80 -13.72 -9.61
N ARG A 358 -14.05 -13.27 -8.39
CA ARG A 358 -14.74 -12.00 -8.11
C ARG A 358 -13.86 -11.18 -7.19
N PHE A 359 -13.66 -9.92 -7.56
CA PHE A 359 -12.87 -8.99 -6.77
C PHE A 359 -13.81 -8.05 -6.03
N PRO A 360 -13.69 -7.93 -4.70
CA PRO A 360 -14.42 -6.88 -4.01
C PRO A 360 -13.90 -5.52 -4.48
N PHE A 361 -14.79 -4.53 -4.55
CA PHE A 361 -14.47 -3.24 -5.17
C PHE A 361 -13.92 -3.42 -6.60
N SER A 362 -14.61 -4.22 -7.43
CA SER A 362 -14.27 -4.30 -8.86
C SER A 362 -14.49 -2.94 -9.52
N PRO A 363 -13.61 -2.50 -10.43
CA PRO A 363 -13.83 -1.29 -11.21
C PRO A 363 -15.10 -1.40 -12.03
N PHE A 364 -15.78 -0.27 -12.22
CA PHE A 364 -16.91 -0.20 -13.15
C PHE A 364 -16.51 -0.70 -14.55
N GLY A 365 -17.35 -1.53 -15.17
CA GLY A 365 -17.13 -2.01 -16.53
C GLY A 365 -16.00 -3.03 -16.70
N LEU A 366 -15.55 -3.67 -15.61
CA LEU A 366 -14.52 -4.72 -15.65
C LEU A 366 -14.95 -5.92 -16.52
N GLU A 367 -14.13 -6.27 -17.50
CA GLU A 367 -14.29 -7.45 -18.35
C GLU A 367 -12.96 -8.21 -18.55
N ASN A 368 -12.99 -9.53 -18.73
CA ASN A 368 -11.82 -10.31 -19.15
C ASN A 368 -11.77 -10.33 -20.68
N ILE A 369 -10.59 -10.08 -21.27
CA ILE A 369 -10.39 -10.10 -22.72
C ILE A 369 -9.45 -11.22 -23.20
N THR A 370 -8.93 -12.07 -22.31
CA THR A 370 -8.19 -13.28 -22.66
C THR A 370 -8.71 -14.47 -21.85
N LEU A 371 -9.89 -14.96 -22.20
CA LEU A 371 -10.64 -15.92 -21.37
C LEU A 371 -9.92 -17.27 -21.25
N PHE A 372 -9.11 -17.66 -22.24
CA PHE A 372 -8.33 -18.91 -22.20
C PHE A 372 -7.23 -18.91 -21.13
N ALA A 373 -6.78 -17.74 -20.68
CA ALA A 373 -5.60 -17.62 -19.84
C ALA A 373 -5.96 -17.77 -18.37
N ARG A 374 -5.21 -18.59 -17.64
CA ARG A 374 -5.35 -18.70 -16.19
C ARG A 374 -4.57 -17.58 -15.51
N THR A 375 -5.22 -16.93 -14.55
CA THR A 375 -4.63 -15.86 -13.75
C THR A 375 -4.23 -16.29 -12.33
N ASP A 376 -4.61 -17.51 -11.92
CA ASP A 376 -4.24 -18.11 -10.65
C ASP A 376 -2.84 -18.78 -10.68
N GLU A 377 -2.45 -19.40 -9.57
CA GLU A 377 -1.16 -20.10 -9.42
C GLU A 377 -1.01 -21.35 -10.30
N GLY A 378 -2.09 -21.80 -10.94
CA GLY A 378 -2.13 -23.04 -11.70
C GLY A 378 -1.35 -22.95 -13.02
N PRO A 379 -0.85 -24.10 -13.52
CA PRO A 379 -0.28 -24.17 -14.86
C PRO A 379 -1.37 -23.89 -15.91
N ALA A 380 -0.98 -23.32 -17.06
CA ALA A 380 -1.88 -23.13 -18.18
C ALA A 380 -2.59 -24.44 -18.57
N ASP A 381 -3.87 -24.35 -18.92
CA ASP A 381 -4.69 -25.51 -19.25
C ASP A 381 -4.19 -26.22 -20.51
N PHE A 382 -4.58 -27.48 -20.66
CA PHE A 382 -4.35 -28.26 -21.87
C PHE A 382 -5.37 -27.90 -22.97
N SER A 383 -4.91 -27.86 -24.22
CA SER A 383 -5.73 -27.59 -25.42
C SER A 383 -6.80 -28.66 -25.62
N VAL A 384 -6.53 -29.91 -25.21
CA VAL A 384 -7.52 -30.99 -25.13
C VAL A 384 -7.69 -31.42 -23.68
N ARG A 385 -8.93 -31.42 -23.17
CA ARG A 385 -9.20 -31.74 -21.77
C ARG A 385 -8.85 -33.18 -21.43
N GLY A 386 -8.31 -33.40 -20.23
CA GLY A 386 -7.90 -34.72 -19.75
C GLY A 386 -6.66 -35.30 -20.44
N GLN A 387 -6.23 -34.74 -21.58
CA GLN A 387 -5.08 -35.18 -22.34
C GLN A 387 -3.83 -34.38 -21.95
N ARG A 388 -3.11 -34.88 -20.95
CA ARG A 388 -1.90 -34.24 -20.40
C ARG A 388 -0.70 -34.19 -21.37
N ASN A 389 -0.82 -34.85 -22.52
CA ASN A 389 0.14 -34.83 -23.62
C ASN A 389 -0.21 -33.82 -24.73
N SER A 390 -1.39 -33.20 -24.69
CA SER A 390 -1.75 -32.14 -25.63
C SER A 390 -0.96 -30.86 -25.35
N THR A 391 -0.85 -29.98 -26.35
CA THR A 391 -0.29 -28.64 -26.18
C THR A 391 -1.08 -27.85 -25.15
N ARG A 392 -0.47 -26.87 -24.50
CA ARG A 392 -1.15 -26.00 -23.54
C ARG A 392 -1.68 -24.74 -24.22
N VAL A 393 -2.68 -24.11 -23.60
CA VAL A 393 -3.30 -22.87 -24.10
C VAL A 393 -2.48 -21.62 -23.74
N GLY A 394 -1.51 -21.74 -22.83
CA GLY A 394 -0.61 -20.66 -22.46
C GLY A 394 -1.20 -19.54 -21.59
N LYS A 395 -0.40 -18.49 -21.40
CA LYS A 395 -0.74 -17.24 -20.69
C LYS A 395 -0.15 -16.04 -21.43
N VAL A 396 -0.64 -14.83 -21.12
CA VAL A 396 -0.23 -13.57 -21.77
C VAL A 396 0.49 -12.62 -20.80
N THR A 397 1.30 -11.71 -21.33
CA THR A 397 1.95 -10.62 -20.56
C THR A 397 2.39 -9.45 -21.45
N HIS A 398 2.74 -8.32 -20.84
CA HIS A 398 3.23 -7.09 -21.47
C HIS A 398 2.25 -6.50 -22.52
N PRO A 399 1.02 -6.13 -22.12
CA PRO A 399 0.08 -5.49 -23.02
C PRO A 399 0.62 -4.12 -23.47
N SER A 400 0.44 -3.80 -24.75
CA SER A 400 0.76 -2.48 -25.30
C SER A 400 -0.24 -2.07 -26.36
N ALA A 401 -0.80 -0.88 -26.22
CA ALA A 401 -1.65 -0.34 -27.27
C ALA A 401 -0.87 -0.09 -28.56
N ALA A 402 -1.56 -0.28 -29.67
CA ALA A 402 -1.07 -0.12 -31.02
C ALA A 402 -2.14 0.59 -31.87
N PRO A 403 -1.77 1.06 -33.07
CA PRO A 403 -2.72 1.67 -34.01
C PRO A 403 -3.96 0.81 -34.27
N ASP A 404 -5.06 1.45 -34.63
CA ASP A 404 -6.33 0.79 -35.01
C ASP A 404 -6.97 -0.01 -33.85
N ASN A 405 -6.79 0.48 -32.62
CA ASN A 405 -7.22 -0.13 -31.36
C ASN A 405 -6.62 -1.52 -31.13
N HIS A 406 -5.56 -1.90 -31.83
CA HIS A 406 -4.90 -3.18 -31.64
C HIS A 406 -4.13 -3.21 -30.31
N LEU A 407 -3.90 -4.42 -29.81
CA LEU A 407 -3.16 -4.67 -28.58
C LEU A 407 -2.01 -5.63 -28.92
N LEU A 408 -0.77 -5.15 -28.81
CA LEU A 408 0.42 -6.00 -28.85
C LEU A 408 0.56 -6.69 -27.49
N THR A 409 1.05 -7.92 -27.50
CA THR A 409 1.22 -8.74 -26.30
C THR A 409 2.34 -9.75 -26.49
N VAL A 410 2.84 -10.27 -25.37
CA VAL A 410 3.61 -11.51 -25.33
C VAL A 410 2.67 -12.67 -24.99
N TRP A 411 2.86 -13.82 -25.62
CA TRP A 411 2.18 -15.08 -25.25
C TRP A 411 3.19 -16.20 -25.19
N SER A 412 3.01 -17.09 -24.21
CA SER A 412 3.81 -18.31 -24.07
C SER A 412 2.87 -19.50 -23.95
N PRO A 413 3.00 -20.54 -24.81
CA PRO A 413 2.15 -21.73 -24.76
C PRO A 413 2.42 -22.60 -23.53
N GLY A 414 3.53 -22.42 -22.82
CA GLY A 414 3.98 -23.31 -21.74
C GLY A 414 3.08 -23.35 -20.50
N PRO A 415 3.40 -24.21 -19.50
CA PRO A 415 2.72 -24.24 -18.20
C PRO A 415 2.74 -22.89 -17.49
N VAL A 416 3.84 -22.13 -17.60
CA VAL A 416 3.99 -20.74 -17.10
C VAL A 416 3.48 -20.58 -15.65
N ASN A 417 4.05 -21.38 -14.75
CA ASN A 417 3.74 -21.39 -13.31
C ASN A 417 4.93 -21.91 -12.45
N GLY A 418 6.17 -21.79 -12.96
CA GLY A 418 7.37 -22.29 -12.29
C GLY A 418 8.00 -21.21 -11.41
N GLY A 419 7.77 -21.27 -10.09
CA GLY A 419 8.52 -20.46 -9.14
C GLY A 419 9.92 -21.05 -8.90
N TYR A 420 9.97 -22.09 -8.06
CA TYR A 420 11.22 -22.75 -7.63
C TYR A 420 11.63 -23.96 -8.49
N THR A 421 10.77 -24.37 -9.42
CA THR A 421 11.00 -25.49 -10.33
C THR A 421 10.62 -25.07 -11.75
N VAL A 422 11.47 -25.43 -12.72
CA VAL A 422 11.18 -25.19 -14.14
C VAL A 422 10.13 -26.20 -14.58
N HIS A 423 8.90 -25.74 -14.82
CA HIS A 423 7.91 -26.57 -15.48
C HIS A 423 8.21 -26.62 -16.98
N GLN A 424 8.23 -27.82 -17.55
CA GLN A 424 8.55 -28.04 -18.95
C GLN A 424 7.28 -28.03 -19.84
N PRO A 425 7.35 -27.44 -21.04
CA PRO A 425 8.47 -26.65 -21.55
C PRO A 425 8.61 -25.31 -20.80
N ALA A 426 9.85 -24.84 -20.60
CA ALA A 426 10.14 -23.52 -20.07
C ALA A 426 9.50 -22.41 -20.94
N VAL A 427 9.33 -21.21 -20.37
CA VAL A 427 8.71 -20.05 -21.05
C VAL A 427 9.32 -19.84 -22.43
N ASP A 428 8.45 -19.71 -23.43
CA ASP A 428 8.75 -19.39 -24.83
C ASP A 428 7.86 -18.21 -25.22
N GLY A 429 8.30 -17.00 -24.89
CA GLY A 429 7.52 -15.79 -25.07
C GLY A 429 7.72 -15.19 -26.45
N GLY A 430 6.68 -15.22 -27.29
CA GLY A 430 6.65 -14.56 -28.60
C GLY A 430 5.79 -13.31 -28.63
N LEU A 431 5.93 -12.49 -29.67
CA LEU A 431 5.12 -11.30 -29.95
C LEU A 431 3.85 -11.63 -30.76
N TYR A 432 2.71 -11.17 -30.26
CA TYR A 432 1.40 -11.40 -30.85
C TYR A 432 0.55 -10.12 -30.86
N LEU A 433 -0.51 -10.15 -31.67
CA LEU A 433 -1.48 -9.08 -31.79
C LEU A 433 -2.89 -9.59 -31.47
N ILE A 434 -3.56 -8.89 -30.55
CA ILE A 434 -5.00 -8.99 -30.31
C ILE A 434 -5.69 -7.85 -31.07
N LYS A 435 -6.58 -8.23 -31.98
CA LYS A 435 -7.20 -7.31 -32.93
C LYS A 435 -8.28 -6.46 -32.26
N SER A 436 -8.16 -5.15 -32.45
CA SER A 436 -9.14 -4.14 -32.02
C SER A 436 -9.51 -4.18 -30.52
N GLY A 437 -8.62 -4.70 -29.65
CA GLY A 437 -8.87 -4.79 -28.21
C GLY A 437 -10.07 -5.66 -27.85
N LYS A 438 -10.46 -6.58 -28.74
CA LYS A 438 -11.57 -7.51 -28.55
C LYS A 438 -11.11 -8.72 -27.73
N ALA A 439 -12.05 -9.26 -26.96
CA ALA A 439 -11.82 -10.49 -26.22
C ALA A 439 -11.42 -11.65 -27.15
N VAL A 440 -10.49 -12.47 -26.68
CA VAL A 440 -10.07 -13.73 -27.30
C VAL A 440 -10.37 -14.89 -26.35
N ASP A 441 -11.12 -15.86 -26.85
CA ASP A 441 -11.53 -17.08 -26.17
C ASP A 441 -10.50 -18.21 -26.34
N GLU A 442 -9.66 -18.11 -27.37
CA GLU A 442 -8.59 -19.06 -27.65
C GLU A 442 -7.35 -18.39 -28.26
N PRO A 443 -6.14 -18.93 -28.05
CA PRO A 443 -4.92 -18.31 -28.55
C PRO A 443 -4.90 -18.15 -30.08
N GLY A 444 -5.51 -19.09 -30.81
CA GLY A 444 -5.58 -19.07 -32.27
C GLY A 444 -6.32 -17.87 -32.89
N GLN A 445 -7.06 -17.10 -32.09
CA GLN A 445 -7.68 -15.84 -32.50
C GLN A 445 -6.71 -14.64 -32.45
N MET A 446 -5.58 -14.79 -31.77
CA MET A 446 -4.47 -13.84 -31.87
C MET A 446 -3.72 -14.02 -33.19
N LEU A 447 -2.91 -13.04 -33.55
CA LEU A 447 -2.05 -13.10 -34.72
C LEU A 447 -0.58 -13.13 -34.29
N LEU A 448 0.17 -14.08 -34.82
CA LEU A 448 1.63 -14.18 -34.63
C LEU A 448 2.32 -13.04 -35.39
N ILE A 449 3.15 -12.28 -34.68
CA ILE A 449 4.08 -11.32 -35.26
C ILE A 449 5.47 -11.97 -35.35
N LYS A 450 5.98 -12.46 -34.22
CA LYS A 450 7.31 -13.09 -34.15
C LYS A 450 7.40 -14.05 -32.97
N ASN A 451 8.10 -15.16 -33.15
CA ASN A 451 8.58 -16.00 -32.06
C ASN A 451 9.86 -16.71 -32.55
N ASP A 452 11.01 -16.39 -31.98
CA ASP A 452 12.26 -17.14 -32.20
C ASP A 452 12.54 -18.02 -30.97
N PRO A 453 12.58 -19.37 -31.11
CA PRO A 453 12.76 -20.28 -29.98
C PRO A 453 14.12 -20.15 -29.26
N LYS A 454 15.05 -19.36 -29.80
CA LYS A 454 16.32 -19.00 -29.16
C LYS A 454 16.20 -17.83 -28.19
N PHE A 455 15.06 -17.14 -28.18
CA PHE A 455 14.86 -15.93 -27.40
C PHE A 455 13.49 -15.93 -26.71
N ASN A 456 13.35 -15.03 -25.75
CA ASN A 456 12.07 -14.58 -25.24
C ASN A 456 11.92 -13.12 -25.67
N GLU A 457 10.91 -12.83 -26.49
CA GLU A 457 10.54 -11.48 -26.87
C GLU A 457 9.61 -10.84 -25.82
N GLN A 458 9.91 -9.60 -25.43
CA GLN A 458 9.30 -8.89 -24.30
C GLN A 458 8.97 -7.43 -24.63
N TRP A 459 8.04 -6.83 -23.88
CA TRP A 459 7.62 -5.41 -24.00
C TRP A 459 7.51 -4.86 -25.44
N PRO A 460 6.65 -5.41 -26.30
CA PRO A 460 6.44 -4.81 -27.62
C PRO A 460 5.84 -3.41 -27.49
N ARG A 461 6.33 -2.48 -28.32
CA ARG A 461 5.82 -1.10 -28.47
C ARG A 461 5.75 -0.75 -29.95
N ALA A 462 4.61 -0.25 -30.42
CA ALA A 462 4.52 0.32 -31.76
C ALA A 462 5.37 1.60 -31.83
N LEU A 463 6.34 1.67 -32.74
CA LEU A 463 7.16 2.85 -32.97
C LEU A 463 6.43 3.80 -33.93
N VAL A 464 5.51 4.56 -33.37
CA VAL A 464 4.71 5.57 -34.09
C VAL A 464 4.48 6.78 -33.19
N PRO A 465 4.16 7.95 -33.75
CA PRO A 465 3.71 9.07 -32.94
C PRO A 465 2.46 8.70 -32.12
N TYR A 466 2.32 9.27 -30.92
CA TYR A 466 1.20 9.03 -30.01
C TYR A 466 -0.16 9.26 -30.70
N LYS A 467 -0.21 10.23 -31.63
CA LYS A 467 -1.36 10.52 -32.50
C LYS A 467 -1.85 9.33 -33.32
N ARG A 468 -0.94 8.46 -33.80
CA ARG A 468 -1.33 7.28 -34.60
C ARG A 468 -2.05 6.23 -33.76
N VAL A 469 -1.75 6.15 -32.46
CA VAL A 469 -2.43 5.23 -31.52
C VAL A 469 -3.68 5.87 -30.93
N HIS A 470 -3.63 7.12 -30.45
CA HIS A 470 -4.68 7.72 -29.63
C HIS A 470 -5.45 8.88 -30.28
N GLY A 471 -5.07 9.30 -31.48
CA GLY A 471 -5.71 10.40 -32.22
C GLY A 471 -5.38 11.81 -31.69
N ILE A 472 -4.48 11.94 -30.71
CA ILE A 472 -4.02 13.21 -30.12
C ILE A 472 -2.49 13.24 -30.08
N ASP A 473 -1.88 14.42 -30.13
CA ASP A 473 -0.41 14.53 -30.24
C ASP A 473 0.32 14.14 -28.95
N GLU A 474 -0.25 14.46 -27.79
CA GLU A 474 0.21 14.03 -26.47
C GLU A 474 -0.99 13.94 -25.50
N PRO A 475 -0.87 13.26 -24.34
CA PRO A 475 -1.88 13.29 -23.29
C PRO A 475 -2.20 14.70 -22.80
N LYS A 476 -3.35 14.89 -22.14
CA LYS A 476 -3.72 16.17 -21.55
C LYS A 476 -2.67 16.62 -20.52
N THR A 477 -2.18 17.86 -20.65
CA THR A 477 -1.37 18.48 -19.60
C THR A 477 -2.26 18.87 -18.42
N LEU A 478 -1.99 18.31 -17.24
CA LEU A 478 -2.63 18.72 -15.99
C LEU A 478 -1.92 19.93 -15.42
N THR A 479 -2.68 20.92 -14.92
CA THR A 479 -2.12 22.10 -14.26
C THR A 479 -1.54 21.69 -12.91
N PRO A 480 -0.22 21.85 -12.68
CA PRO A 480 0.38 21.53 -11.40
C PRO A 480 -0.16 22.43 -10.29
N LEU A 481 -0.25 21.89 -9.08
CA LEU A 481 -0.59 22.65 -7.88
C LEU A 481 0.29 23.90 -7.75
N ALA A 482 -0.35 25.06 -7.58
CA ALA A 482 0.35 26.33 -7.64
C ALA A 482 1.15 26.68 -6.37
N ASN A 483 0.69 26.19 -5.20
CA ASN A 483 1.15 26.60 -3.87
C ASN A 483 1.23 28.14 -3.69
N ASP A 484 0.22 28.85 -4.19
CA ASP A 484 0.15 30.32 -4.23
C ASP A 484 -0.71 30.95 -3.12
N GLY A 485 -1.20 30.13 -2.20
CA GLY A 485 -1.99 30.56 -1.05
C GLY A 485 -3.47 30.84 -1.32
N LYS A 486 -3.97 30.59 -2.54
CA LYS A 486 -5.37 30.92 -2.88
C LYS A 486 -6.38 29.84 -2.52
N LEU A 487 -5.94 28.59 -2.30
CA LEU A 487 -6.84 27.48 -2.00
C LEU A 487 -7.41 27.53 -0.58
N SER A 488 -6.63 28.04 0.38
CA SER A 488 -7.07 28.19 1.77
C SER A 488 -6.21 29.19 2.52
N PRO A 489 -6.78 30.02 3.41
CA PRO A 489 -5.99 30.91 4.29
C PRO A 489 -5.09 30.14 5.26
N HIS A 490 -5.36 28.85 5.52
CA HIS A 490 -4.54 28.00 6.38
C HIS A 490 -3.26 27.49 5.69
N LEU A 491 -3.18 27.66 4.36
CA LEU A 491 -2.10 27.25 3.50
C LEU A 491 -1.53 28.47 2.76
N PRO A 492 -0.80 29.38 3.43
CA PRO A 492 -0.23 30.56 2.77
C PRO A 492 0.72 30.16 1.64
N ALA A 493 0.99 31.10 0.71
CA ALA A 493 1.87 30.84 -0.43
C ALA A 493 3.23 30.28 0.02
N GLY A 494 3.71 29.22 -0.65
CA GLY A 494 4.98 28.57 -0.32
C GLY A 494 4.95 27.71 0.94
N THR A 495 3.77 27.43 1.51
CA THR A 495 3.62 26.57 2.69
C THR A 495 4.20 25.17 2.45
N PRO A 496 4.90 24.56 3.45
CA PRO A 496 5.34 23.16 3.43
C PRO A 496 4.27 22.19 3.96
N PHE A 497 3.01 22.62 4.02
CA PHE A 497 1.91 21.89 4.65
C PHE A 497 0.79 21.59 3.66
N GLY A 498 -0.04 20.59 3.97
CA GLY A 498 -1.29 20.31 3.27
C GLY A 498 -2.47 20.24 4.24
N LEU A 499 -3.69 20.26 3.70
CA LEU A 499 -4.91 20.01 4.45
C LEU A 499 -5.47 18.63 4.09
N VAL A 500 -5.89 17.87 5.10
CA VAL A 500 -6.55 16.56 4.94
C VAL A 500 -7.88 16.54 5.68
N GLY A 501 -8.85 15.85 5.13
CA GLY A 501 -10.17 15.73 5.74
C GLY A 501 -11.03 14.63 5.12
N THR A 502 -12.23 14.47 5.65
CA THR A 502 -13.29 13.69 5.02
C THR A 502 -14.65 14.28 5.38
N SER A 503 -15.68 13.94 4.61
CA SER A 503 -17.03 14.41 4.83
C SER A 503 -17.83 13.58 5.84
N SER A 504 -17.53 12.29 6.01
CA SER A 504 -18.22 11.43 6.99
C SER A 504 -17.37 10.22 7.38
N PHE A 505 -17.45 9.81 8.64
CA PHE A 505 -16.97 8.50 9.15
C PHE A 505 -18.12 7.48 9.30
N TYR A 506 -19.37 7.91 9.13
CA TYR A 506 -20.54 7.03 9.16
C TYR A 506 -20.72 6.37 7.79
N LYS A 507 -20.51 7.13 6.70
CA LYS A 507 -20.42 6.55 5.36
C LYS A 507 -19.15 5.72 5.23
N ARG A 508 -19.27 4.39 5.38
CA ARG A 508 -18.13 3.51 5.65
C ARG A 508 -18.30 2.12 5.04
N GLU A 509 -17.26 1.60 4.40
CA GLU A 509 -17.21 0.22 3.87
C GLU A 509 -15.97 -0.57 4.37
N SER A 510 -15.67 -0.44 5.67
CA SER A 510 -14.53 -1.11 6.33
C SER A 510 -14.82 -2.55 6.78
N TYR A 511 -16.08 -2.97 6.78
CA TYR A 511 -16.48 -4.31 7.22
C TYR A 511 -15.99 -5.37 6.21
N PRO A 512 -15.35 -6.47 6.66
CA PRO A 512 -14.83 -7.51 5.76
C PRO A 512 -15.96 -8.15 4.96
N ASN A 513 -15.82 -8.18 3.63
CA ASN A 513 -16.85 -8.70 2.71
C ASN A 513 -18.25 -8.15 3.00
N GLY A 514 -18.34 -6.88 3.43
CA GLY A 514 -19.57 -6.26 3.93
C GLY A 514 -20.46 -5.65 2.84
N VAL A 515 -21.75 -5.50 3.15
CA VAL A 515 -22.75 -4.85 2.29
C VAL A 515 -23.34 -3.62 2.98
N VAL A 516 -23.55 -2.55 2.22
CA VAL A 516 -24.33 -1.39 2.67
C VAL A 516 -25.81 -1.71 2.45
N LYS A 517 -26.58 -1.82 3.53
CA LYS A 517 -28.00 -2.18 3.46
C LYS A 517 -28.83 -0.97 2.96
N PRO A 518 -29.94 -1.19 2.23
CA PRO A 518 -30.82 -0.11 1.81
C PRO A 518 -31.23 0.81 2.96
N GLY A 519 -31.16 2.13 2.75
CA GLY A 519 -31.46 3.13 3.78
C GLY A 519 -30.34 3.36 4.81
N THR A 520 -29.16 2.76 4.64
CA THR A 520 -27.99 2.96 5.50
C THR A 520 -26.77 3.41 4.68
N VAL A 521 -25.73 3.90 5.35
CA VAL A 521 -24.47 4.34 4.72
C VAL A 521 -23.24 3.52 5.17
N THR A 522 -23.45 2.56 6.06
CA THR A 522 -22.39 1.77 6.70
C THR A 522 -22.51 0.31 6.28
N ALA A 523 -21.43 -0.26 5.76
CA ALA A 523 -21.36 -1.67 5.45
C ALA A 523 -21.43 -2.50 6.73
N THR A 524 -22.19 -3.60 6.67
CA THR A 524 -22.33 -4.58 7.74
C THR A 524 -22.20 -5.99 7.17
N PHE A 525 -22.26 -7.01 8.00
CA PHE A 525 -22.28 -8.40 7.55
C PHE A 525 -23.33 -8.62 6.46
N ALA A 526 -22.91 -9.20 5.34
CA ALA A 526 -23.76 -9.44 4.17
C ALA A 526 -24.86 -10.50 4.40
N GLY A 527 -24.79 -11.24 5.52
CA GLY A 527 -25.63 -12.39 5.80
C GLY A 527 -25.03 -13.70 5.29
N GLY A 528 -25.78 -14.80 5.46
CA GLY A 528 -25.33 -16.15 5.13
C GLY A 528 -24.82 -16.93 6.34
N PRO A 529 -24.22 -18.12 6.13
CA PRO A 529 -23.76 -18.97 7.22
C PRO A 529 -22.65 -18.30 8.02
N ASP A 530 -22.85 -18.15 9.33
CA ASP A 530 -21.82 -17.75 10.27
C ASP A 530 -21.42 -18.93 11.14
N LEU A 531 -20.51 -19.74 10.60
CA LEU A 531 -20.02 -20.95 11.28
C LEU A 531 -19.27 -20.64 12.59
N THR A 532 -18.83 -19.39 12.77
CA THR A 532 -18.05 -18.98 13.93
C THR A 532 -18.89 -18.31 15.01
N GLY A 533 -19.98 -17.64 14.64
CA GLY A 533 -20.74 -16.72 15.49
C GLY A 533 -20.18 -15.28 15.50
N THR A 534 -19.15 -15.00 14.69
CA THR A 534 -18.43 -13.71 14.67
C THR A 534 -18.75 -12.84 13.46
N GLU A 535 -19.64 -13.29 12.58
CA GLU A 535 -20.08 -12.57 11.37
C GLU A 535 -18.92 -12.06 10.50
N GLY A 536 -17.82 -12.83 10.42
CA GLY A 536 -16.64 -12.50 9.61
C GLY A 536 -15.57 -11.65 10.31
N LEU A 537 -15.74 -11.33 11.59
CA LEU A 537 -14.75 -10.56 12.37
C LEU A 537 -13.69 -11.43 13.10
N ASP A 538 -13.63 -12.71 12.79
CA ASP A 538 -12.71 -13.74 13.30
C ASP A 538 -12.77 -14.04 14.81
N PRO A 539 -12.84 -15.32 15.21
CA PRO A 539 -12.75 -15.71 16.62
C PRO A 539 -11.30 -15.64 17.14
N PHE A 540 -11.14 -15.80 18.45
CA PHE A 540 -9.82 -15.85 19.08
C PHE A 540 -9.09 -17.17 18.78
N ASN A 541 -9.79 -18.31 18.86
CA ASN A 541 -9.22 -19.64 18.60
C ASN A 541 -9.45 -20.14 17.15
N THR A 542 -9.21 -19.31 16.14
CA THR A 542 -9.42 -19.71 14.73
C THR A 542 -8.43 -20.79 14.26
N THR A 543 -8.93 -21.91 13.72
CA THR A 543 -8.13 -22.96 13.06
C THR A 543 -7.88 -22.68 11.59
N ALA A 544 -8.36 -21.55 11.05
CA ALA A 544 -8.11 -21.19 9.65
C ALA A 544 -6.60 -21.06 9.41
N GLU A 545 -6.12 -21.64 8.31
CA GLU A 545 -4.72 -21.52 7.84
C GLU A 545 -4.55 -20.38 6.84
N ALA A 546 -5.59 -20.07 6.07
CA ALA A 546 -5.59 -18.92 5.18
C ALA A 546 -5.63 -17.62 5.98
N ALA A 547 -4.96 -16.59 5.44
CA ALA A 547 -5.04 -15.24 5.96
C ALA A 547 -6.51 -14.79 6.03
N SER A 548 -6.90 -14.18 7.15
CA SER A 548 -8.26 -13.70 7.32
C SER A 548 -8.64 -12.68 6.23
N ALA A 549 -9.93 -12.67 5.87
CA ALA A 549 -10.50 -11.55 5.15
C ALA A 549 -10.24 -10.25 5.93
N ASN A 550 -10.64 -10.19 7.20
CA ASN A 550 -10.49 -9.00 8.03
C ASN A 550 -9.02 -8.74 8.41
N TRP A 551 -8.58 -7.49 8.32
CA TRP A 551 -7.22 -6.99 8.59
C TRP A 551 -6.10 -7.47 7.67
N PHE A 552 -6.10 -8.71 7.17
CA PHE A 552 -5.01 -9.20 6.31
C PHE A 552 -5.29 -9.03 4.81
N ASN A 553 -6.55 -9.14 4.37
CA ASN A 553 -6.91 -8.99 2.96
C ASN A 553 -7.84 -7.78 2.74
N GLN A 554 -9.08 -7.87 3.19
CA GLN A 554 -10.14 -6.88 2.98
C GLN A 554 -10.88 -6.55 4.28
N GLY A 555 -10.99 -5.26 4.59
CA GLY A 555 -11.62 -4.78 5.81
C GLY A 555 -10.64 -4.66 6.97
N ALA A 556 -11.04 -3.97 8.02
CA ALA A 556 -10.18 -3.68 9.17
C ALA A 556 -10.99 -3.36 10.44
N ASP A 557 -12.14 -4.01 10.63
CA ASP A 557 -13.00 -3.72 11.78
C ASP A 557 -12.47 -4.43 13.05
N ALA A 558 -12.40 -3.69 14.17
CA ALA A 558 -11.87 -4.12 15.46
C ALA A 558 -12.98 -4.58 16.43
N GLY A 559 -13.83 -5.51 15.97
CA GLY A 559 -14.96 -6.04 16.73
C GLY A 559 -16.29 -5.45 16.29
N ARG A 560 -17.36 -5.69 17.05
CA ARG A 560 -18.71 -5.15 16.76
C ARG A 560 -18.85 -3.76 17.35
N TYR A 561 -19.29 -2.81 16.54
CA TYR A 561 -19.55 -1.44 16.96
C TYR A 561 -20.60 -0.81 16.06
N THR A 562 -21.23 0.23 16.57
CA THR A 562 -22.20 1.05 15.85
C THR A 562 -21.60 2.39 15.48
N ASN A 563 -22.31 3.19 14.70
CA ASN A 563 -21.87 4.55 14.42
C ASN A 563 -21.83 5.42 15.69
N GLU A 564 -22.60 5.09 16.73
CA GLU A 564 -22.54 5.75 18.04
C GLU A 564 -21.26 5.47 18.82
N ASP A 565 -20.41 4.54 18.37
CA ASP A 565 -19.10 4.36 18.98
C ASP A 565 -18.05 5.29 18.36
N VAL A 566 -18.28 5.79 17.14
CA VAL A 566 -17.35 6.71 16.46
C VAL A 566 -17.25 8.01 17.24
N HIS A 567 -16.05 8.31 17.73
CA HIS A 567 -15.78 9.45 18.58
C HIS A 567 -14.70 10.37 18.00
N ALA A 568 -13.60 9.80 17.52
CA ALA A 568 -12.46 10.57 17.01
C ALA A 568 -11.78 9.88 15.81
N VAL A 569 -10.87 10.60 15.16
CA VAL A 569 -9.90 10.04 14.22
C VAL A 569 -8.48 10.29 14.71
N ARG A 570 -7.64 9.25 14.71
CA ARG A 570 -6.19 9.37 14.88
C ARG A 570 -5.53 9.47 13.51
N ILE A 571 -4.73 10.50 13.30
CA ILE A 571 -3.87 10.62 12.11
C ILE A 571 -2.46 10.18 12.49
N LEU A 572 -1.93 9.22 11.75
CA LEU A 572 -0.60 8.65 11.94
C LEU A 572 0.33 9.12 10.83
N ALA A 573 1.45 9.75 11.15
CA ALA A 573 2.57 9.87 10.22
C ALA A 573 3.31 8.53 10.15
N MET A 574 3.80 8.22 8.96
CA MET A 574 4.43 6.96 8.60
C MET A 574 5.79 7.25 8.01
N GLU A 575 6.83 6.83 8.73
CA GLU A 575 8.20 7.06 8.31
C GLU A 575 8.68 5.93 7.39
N PRO A 576 9.45 6.24 6.32
CA PRO A 576 10.19 5.20 5.61
C PRO A 576 11.18 4.51 6.56
N THR A 577 11.67 3.33 6.14
CA THR A 577 12.81 2.69 6.81
C THR A 577 14.03 2.80 5.91
N THR A 578 15.03 3.56 6.34
CA THR A 578 16.31 3.61 5.62
C THR A 578 17.04 2.27 5.68
N ASP A 579 17.48 1.79 4.52
CA ASP A 579 18.18 0.52 4.38
C ASP A 579 19.66 0.67 4.71
N ARG A 580 20.00 0.52 5.99
CA ARG A 580 21.38 0.29 6.43
C ARG A 580 21.80 -1.14 6.09
N ASN A 581 22.01 -1.42 4.81
CA ASN A 581 22.22 -2.77 4.29
C ASN A 581 23.44 -3.48 4.94
N THR A 582 24.55 -2.75 5.12
CA THR A 582 25.76 -3.26 5.78
C THR A 582 26.28 -2.28 6.83
N GLY A 583 27.27 -2.71 7.62
CA GLY A 583 27.93 -1.89 8.64
C GLY A 583 27.31 -2.04 10.04
N PRO A 584 27.64 -1.13 10.98
CA PRO A 584 27.13 -1.20 12.35
C PRO A 584 25.61 -0.97 12.37
N LYS A 585 24.91 -1.71 13.24
CA LYS A 585 23.45 -1.55 13.46
C LYS A 585 22.66 -1.62 12.13
N SER A 586 23.09 -2.52 11.23
CA SER A 586 22.46 -2.76 9.95
C SER A 586 21.03 -3.29 10.09
N GLY A 587 20.18 -3.01 9.10
CA GLY A 587 18.78 -3.43 9.10
C GLY A 587 17.90 -2.68 10.10
N ARG A 588 16.74 -3.29 10.41
CA ARG A 588 15.76 -2.73 11.36
C ARG A 588 16.22 -3.01 12.78
N THR A 589 16.40 -1.94 13.55
CA THR A 589 16.69 -1.99 14.99
C THR A 589 15.47 -1.55 15.81
N PHE A 590 14.28 -1.76 15.27
CA PHE A 590 13.00 -1.60 15.95
C PHE A 590 12.08 -2.74 15.49
N ARG A 591 11.00 -2.97 16.24
CA ARG A 591 9.92 -3.87 15.82
C ARG A 591 8.57 -3.23 16.09
N SER A 592 7.61 -3.51 15.22
CA SER A 592 6.17 -3.36 15.43
C SER A 592 5.47 -4.45 14.61
N HIS A 593 4.20 -4.75 14.87
CA HIS A 593 3.44 -5.73 14.09
C HIS A 593 3.31 -5.36 12.59
N ALA A 594 3.49 -4.09 12.25
CA ALA A 594 3.53 -3.63 10.86
C ALA A 594 4.94 -3.61 10.24
N ASN A 595 6.01 -3.69 11.04
CA ASN A 595 7.38 -3.31 10.65
C ASN A 595 7.50 -1.86 10.13
N GLU A 596 6.65 -0.98 10.66
CA GLU A 596 6.56 0.44 10.30
C GLU A 596 6.68 1.30 11.56
N ARG A 597 7.22 2.51 11.41
CA ARG A 597 7.19 3.55 12.45
C ARG A 597 5.95 4.41 12.27
N LEU A 598 5.08 4.38 13.27
CA LEU A 598 3.81 5.08 13.29
C LEU A 598 3.84 6.13 14.41
N ARG A 599 3.71 7.41 14.03
CA ARG A 599 3.72 8.56 14.94
C ARG A 599 2.35 9.19 14.98
N ILE A 600 1.83 9.51 16.16
CA ILE A 600 0.54 10.18 16.26
C ILE A 600 0.73 11.67 15.98
N LEU A 601 0.22 12.14 14.83
CA LEU A 601 0.12 13.57 14.53
C LEU A 601 -0.96 14.23 15.39
N GLY A 602 -2.08 13.54 15.59
CA GLY A 602 -3.14 13.98 16.49
C GLY A 602 -4.33 13.01 16.50
N GLU A 603 -5.13 13.14 17.55
CA GLU A 603 -6.43 12.49 17.73
C GLU A 603 -7.50 13.59 17.78
N ILE A 604 -8.32 13.65 16.74
CA ILE A 604 -9.28 14.72 16.50
C ILE A 604 -10.69 14.21 16.81
N PRO A 605 -11.40 14.78 17.79
CA PRO A 605 -12.80 14.48 18.01
C PRO A 605 -13.64 14.81 16.76
N LEU A 606 -14.52 13.88 16.37
CA LEU A 606 -15.36 14.01 15.18
C LEU A 606 -16.76 14.55 15.50
N ARG A 607 -17.19 14.39 16.75
CA ARG A 607 -18.49 14.86 17.24
C ARG A 607 -18.45 16.35 17.48
N LYS A 608 -19.56 17.00 17.14
CA LYS A 608 -19.74 18.45 17.26
C LYS A 608 -21.04 18.70 18.00
N PHE A 609 -21.05 19.66 18.91
CA PHE A 609 -22.24 20.00 19.69
C PHE A 609 -22.53 21.50 19.59
N THR A 610 -23.77 21.83 19.26
CA THR A 610 -24.34 23.18 19.40
C THR A 610 -25.38 23.12 20.51
N GLY A 611 -24.99 23.50 21.74
CA GLY A 611 -25.75 23.17 22.94
C GLY A 611 -25.78 21.66 23.18
N ASN A 612 -26.96 21.06 23.22
CA ASN A 612 -27.14 19.61 23.36
C ASN A 612 -27.38 18.87 22.04
N ASN A 613 -27.41 19.58 20.90
CA ASN A 613 -27.71 18.99 19.60
C ASN A 613 -26.43 18.76 18.78
N GLN A 614 -26.38 17.66 18.03
CA GLN A 614 -25.35 17.43 17.03
C GLN A 614 -25.84 17.91 15.65
N PRO A 615 -25.03 18.65 14.88
CA PRO A 615 -25.37 18.98 13.50
C PRO A 615 -25.40 17.69 12.66
N THR A 616 -26.21 17.69 11.60
CA THR A 616 -26.32 16.56 10.68
C THR A 616 -25.54 16.81 9.39
N ASP A 617 -24.95 15.75 8.83
CA ASP A 617 -24.38 15.71 7.49
C ASP A 617 -25.48 15.67 6.41
N PRO A 618 -25.12 15.82 5.11
CA PRO A 618 -26.08 15.79 4.01
C PRO A 618 -26.82 14.45 3.82
N ASP A 619 -26.31 13.35 4.40
CA ASP A 619 -26.98 12.05 4.37
C ASP A 619 -27.92 11.85 5.57
N GLY A 620 -28.10 12.87 6.42
CA GLY A 620 -29.00 12.86 7.58
C GLY A 620 -28.42 12.23 8.85
N ASN A 621 -27.11 11.94 8.87
CA ASN A 621 -26.42 11.38 10.03
C ASN A 621 -25.77 12.50 10.86
N PRO A 622 -25.41 12.27 12.14
CA PRO A 622 -24.50 13.17 12.85
C PRO A 622 -23.24 13.51 12.04
N ASP A 623 -22.94 14.80 11.93
CA ASP A 623 -21.83 15.29 11.12
C ASP A 623 -20.49 14.94 11.76
N THR A 624 -19.80 13.99 11.13
CA THR A 624 -18.46 13.52 11.52
C THR A 624 -17.36 14.03 10.57
N SER A 625 -17.63 15.10 9.82
CA SER A 625 -16.62 15.72 8.96
C SER A 625 -15.47 16.34 9.77
N PHE A 626 -14.27 16.39 9.20
CA PHE A 626 -13.16 17.12 9.82
C PHE A 626 -12.22 17.69 8.76
N LEU A 627 -11.40 18.65 9.18
CA LEU A 627 -10.31 19.20 8.39
C LEU A 627 -9.10 19.46 9.30
N ALA A 628 -7.93 18.99 8.89
CA ALA A 628 -6.70 19.09 9.65
C ALA A 628 -5.55 19.53 8.74
N LYS A 629 -4.64 20.33 9.29
CA LYS A 629 -3.38 20.69 8.63
C LYS A 629 -2.27 19.76 9.10
N ILE A 630 -1.55 19.18 8.14
CA ILE A 630 -0.50 18.19 8.37
C ILE A 630 0.77 18.53 7.58
N PRO A 631 1.93 17.94 7.93
CA PRO A 631 3.13 18.01 7.11
C PRO A 631 2.85 17.46 5.70
N ALA A 632 3.30 18.17 4.66
CA ALA A 632 3.27 17.65 3.30
C ALA A 632 4.48 16.73 3.05
N ASP A 633 4.40 15.90 2.00
CA ASP A 633 5.48 14.99 1.56
C ASP A 633 5.88 13.93 2.60
N VAL A 634 4.93 13.62 3.48
CA VAL A 634 5.01 12.60 4.53
C VAL A 634 3.90 11.59 4.31
N GLY A 635 4.24 10.29 4.39
CA GLY A 635 3.22 9.23 4.36
C GLY A 635 2.33 9.31 5.59
N PHE A 636 1.02 9.16 5.44
CA PHE A 636 0.11 9.14 6.59
C PHE A 636 -1.04 8.15 6.44
N THR A 637 -1.67 7.81 7.56
CA THR A 637 -2.89 7.00 7.60
C THR A 637 -3.84 7.39 8.74
N PHE A 638 -5.03 6.79 8.76
CA PHE A 638 -6.12 7.05 9.70
C PHE A 638 -6.47 5.81 10.52
N GLN A 639 -6.80 6.06 11.79
CA GLN A 639 -7.55 5.12 12.61
C GLN A 639 -8.81 5.80 13.15
N THR A 640 -9.95 5.15 13.01
CA THR A 640 -11.20 5.60 13.65
C THR A 640 -11.18 5.13 15.10
N LEU A 641 -11.53 5.99 16.05
CA LEU A 641 -11.45 5.70 17.48
C LEU A 641 -12.80 5.78 18.17
N ASP A 642 -12.96 4.98 19.22
CA ASP A 642 -14.03 5.13 20.20
C ASP A 642 -13.71 6.18 21.28
N ARG A 643 -14.65 6.38 22.21
CA ARG A 643 -14.51 7.36 23.32
C ARG A 643 -13.38 7.03 24.30
N HIS A 644 -12.87 5.80 24.30
CA HIS A 644 -11.73 5.39 25.12
C HIS A 644 -10.41 5.44 24.32
N GLY A 645 -10.43 6.01 23.11
CA GLY A 645 -9.27 6.14 22.23
C GLY A 645 -8.85 4.83 21.56
N MET A 646 -9.70 3.81 21.59
CA MET A 646 -9.43 2.48 21.02
C MET A 646 -9.80 2.44 19.55
N VAL A 647 -8.98 1.77 18.74
CA VAL A 647 -9.27 1.58 17.31
C VAL A 647 -10.59 0.83 17.10
N LEU A 648 -11.44 1.40 16.25
CA LEU A 648 -12.63 0.79 15.67
C LEU A 648 -12.34 0.21 14.28
N ASN A 649 -11.58 0.95 13.48
CA ASN A 649 -11.05 0.49 12.19
C ASN A 649 -9.81 1.29 11.77
N MET A 650 -9.07 0.78 10.79
CA MET A 650 -7.87 1.42 10.24
C MET A 650 -7.87 1.42 8.70
N ALA A 651 -7.51 2.56 8.12
CA ALA A 651 -7.28 2.66 6.68
C ALA A 651 -5.91 2.03 6.35
N GLN A 652 -5.86 0.73 6.02
CA GLN A 652 -4.57 0.06 5.83
C GLN A 652 -3.89 0.36 4.48
N THR A 653 -3.49 1.61 4.25
CA THR A 653 -2.76 2.08 3.06
C THR A 653 -1.99 3.35 3.43
N TRP A 654 -1.09 3.77 2.56
CA TRP A 654 -0.34 5.01 2.70
C TRP A 654 -1.00 6.11 1.87
N HIS A 655 -1.19 7.27 2.49
CA HIS A 655 -1.67 8.47 1.83
C HIS A 655 -0.56 9.53 1.81
N GLN A 656 -0.72 10.55 0.97
CA GLN A 656 0.14 11.73 0.98
C GLN A 656 -0.64 12.99 0.65
N VAL A 657 -0.05 14.14 0.95
CA VAL A 657 -0.43 15.44 0.39
C VAL A 657 0.82 16.21 0.01
N ARG A 658 0.75 16.97 -1.09
CA ARG A 658 1.80 17.87 -1.56
C ARG A 658 1.71 19.24 -0.86
N PRO A 659 2.81 20.03 -0.86
CA PRO A 659 2.81 21.36 -0.28
C PRO A 659 1.75 22.28 -0.92
N GLY A 660 0.82 22.79 -0.11
CA GLY A 660 -0.31 23.61 -0.56
C GLY A 660 -1.55 22.80 -1.01
N GLU A 661 -1.52 21.47 -0.94
CA GLU A 661 -2.63 20.61 -1.36
C GLU A 661 -3.75 20.59 -0.32
N ILE A 662 -4.99 20.42 -0.79
CA ILE A 662 -6.15 20.12 0.03
C ILE A 662 -6.74 18.79 -0.44
N ARG A 663 -6.79 17.79 0.46
CA ARG A 663 -7.32 16.44 0.21
C ARG A 663 -8.44 16.11 1.19
N HIS A 664 -9.68 16.44 0.81
CA HIS A 664 -10.89 16.19 1.61
C HIS A 664 -12.01 15.51 0.79
N ASP A 665 -11.67 14.95 -0.36
CA ASP A 665 -12.59 14.41 -1.37
C ASP A 665 -12.87 12.90 -1.20
N CYS A 666 -12.43 12.29 -0.09
CA CYS A 666 -12.67 10.87 0.20
C CYS A 666 -14.16 10.49 0.24
N GLY A 667 -15.05 11.41 0.62
CA GLY A 667 -16.50 11.18 0.61
C GLY A 667 -17.05 10.27 1.72
N GLY A 668 -16.17 9.53 2.41
CA GLY A 668 -16.48 8.49 3.39
C GLY A 668 -15.26 7.61 3.69
N CYS A 669 -15.35 6.73 4.68
CA CYS A 669 -14.30 5.77 5.02
C CYS A 669 -14.34 4.57 4.07
N HIS A 670 -13.49 4.57 3.04
CA HIS A 670 -13.40 3.50 2.04
C HIS A 670 -14.71 3.30 1.24
N ALA A 671 -15.53 4.36 1.14
CA ALA A 671 -16.88 4.34 0.59
C ALA A 671 -16.91 4.46 -0.94
N HIS A 672 -16.14 3.62 -1.62
CA HIS A 672 -15.91 3.68 -3.06
C HIS A 672 -17.10 3.18 -3.92
N SER A 673 -18.02 2.42 -3.30
CA SER A 673 -19.21 1.87 -3.98
C SER A 673 -20.47 2.68 -3.77
N GLN A 674 -20.32 3.83 -3.13
CA GLN A 674 -21.39 4.77 -2.77
C GLN A 674 -21.08 6.13 -3.39
N LYS A 675 -22.12 6.94 -3.58
CA LYS A 675 -21.91 8.36 -3.93
C LYS A 675 -21.22 9.07 -2.74
N PRO A 676 -20.09 9.76 -2.96
CA PRO A 676 -19.41 10.55 -1.93
C PRO A 676 -20.34 11.56 -1.26
N THR A 677 -20.26 11.70 0.07
CA THR A 677 -20.90 12.82 0.78
C THR A 677 -20.19 14.12 0.41
N GLU A 678 -20.94 15.12 -0.05
CA GLU A 678 -20.35 16.38 -0.52
C GLU A 678 -19.76 17.20 0.64
N PHE A 679 -18.42 17.35 0.66
CA PHE A 679 -17.71 18.04 1.74
C PHE A 679 -18.19 19.48 1.97
N LYS A 680 -18.47 20.25 0.91
CA LYS A 680 -18.91 21.66 1.02
C LYS A 680 -20.21 21.87 1.83
N LEU A 681 -20.98 20.81 2.06
CA LEU A 681 -22.24 20.84 2.80
C LEU A 681 -22.10 20.39 4.25
N THR A 682 -20.89 20.03 4.69
CA THR A 682 -20.62 19.56 6.06
C THR A 682 -20.22 20.71 6.98
N ALA A 683 -20.17 20.43 8.29
CA ALA A 683 -19.69 21.36 9.30
C ALA A 683 -18.21 21.74 9.08
N ALA A 684 -17.35 20.82 8.64
CA ALA A 684 -15.92 21.09 8.44
C ALA A 684 -15.60 22.00 7.24
N ALA A 685 -16.57 22.23 6.34
CA ALA A 685 -16.43 23.19 5.25
C ALA A 685 -16.84 24.61 5.61
N LYS A 686 -17.46 24.82 6.78
CA LYS A 686 -17.99 26.13 7.17
C LYS A 686 -16.88 27.06 7.68
N PRO A 687 -16.96 28.37 7.44
CA PRO A 687 -15.94 29.33 7.89
C PRO A 687 -15.67 29.34 9.39
N GLU A 688 -16.66 29.01 10.22
CA GLU A 688 -16.55 28.93 11.67
C GLU A 688 -15.84 27.65 12.17
N TYR A 689 -15.60 26.66 11.30
CA TYR A 689 -14.89 25.45 11.68
C TYR A 689 -13.43 25.78 12.00
N THR A 690 -12.97 25.38 13.19
CA THR A 690 -11.57 25.54 13.57
C THR A 690 -10.76 24.36 13.05
N VAL A 691 -9.91 24.61 12.05
CA VAL A 691 -8.97 23.61 11.53
C VAL A 691 -7.98 23.19 12.61
N PHE A 692 -7.82 21.89 12.79
CA PHE A 692 -6.79 21.34 13.68
C PHE A 692 -5.41 21.44 13.01
N ASP A 693 -4.53 22.30 13.51
CA ASP A 693 -3.15 22.40 13.03
C ASP A 693 -2.24 21.40 13.76
N LEU A 694 -2.13 20.19 13.21
CA LEU A 694 -1.33 19.09 13.77
C LEU A 694 0.18 19.31 13.59
N THR A 695 0.57 20.36 12.86
CA THR A 695 1.98 20.68 12.67
C THR A 695 2.52 21.51 13.84
N GLU A 696 1.66 22.16 14.63
CA GLU A 696 2.04 22.96 15.81
C GLU A 696 2.10 22.12 17.09
N LYS A 697 1.01 21.41 17.35
CA LYS A 697 0.78 20.65 18.57
C LYS A 697 -0.09 19.45 18.25
N SER A 698 0.15 18.33 18.92
CA SER A 698 -0.66 17.13 18.78
C SER A 698 -1.82 17.18 19.76
N PRO A 699 -3.08 17.34 19.30
CA PRO A 699 -4.25 17.05 20.12
C PRO A 699 -4.28 15.56 20.43
N LEU A 700 -4.56 15.20 21.67
CA LEU A 700 -4.67 13.82 22.13
C LEU A 700 -5.95 13.68 22.94
N LEU A 701 -6.69 12.60 22.71
CA LEU A 701 -7.83 12.26 23.56
C LEU A 701 -7.35 12.04 24.98
N THR A 702 -8.19 12.49 25.91
CA THR A 702 -7.99 12.33 27.35
C THR A 702 -9.35 12.30 28.07
N SER A 703 -9.37 12.13 29.38
CA SER A 703 -10.59 12.24 30.18
C SER A 703 -10.97 13.69 30.43
N LYS A 704 -12.24 13.95 30.77
CA LYS A 704 -12.72 15.32 31.02
C LYS A 704 -11.92 16.05 32.10
N VAL A 705 -11.42 15.32 33.10
CA VAL A 705 -10.60 15.88 34.19
C VAL A 705 -9.31 16.53 33.67
N HIS A 706 -8.80 16.07 32.53
CA HIS A 706 -7.58 16.57 31.90
C HIS A 706 -7.85 17.38 30.61
N ASP A 707 -9.10 17.77 30.36
CA ASP A 707 -9.48 18.51 29.16
C ASP A 707 -8.88 19.94 29.14
N GLU A 708 -8.09 20.23 28.12
CA GLU A 708 -7.53 21.56 27.86
C GLU A 708 -8.34 22.34 26.81
N SER A 709 -9.17 21.64 26.03
CA SER A 709 -9.97 22.25 24.96
C SER A 709 -11.16 23.06 25.48
N LYS A 710 -11.69 22.68 26.66
CA LYS A 710 -12.89 23.26 27.28
C LYS A 710 -14.13 23.16 26.38
N GLN A 711 -14.18 22.12 25.55
CA GLN A 711 -15.30 21.83 24.65
C GLN A 711 -15.99 20.53 25.07
N LYS A 712 -17.23 20.36 24.62
CA LYS A 712 -18.00 19.12 24.80
C LYS A 712 -17.79 18.23 23.58
N TRP A 713 -17.27 17.02 23.79
CA TRP A 713 -16.92 16.07 22.71
C TRP A 713 -17.75 14.78 22.71
N ASP A 714 -18.52 14.54 23.76
CA ASP A 714 -19.50 13.46 23.84
C ASP A 714 -20.77 13.93 24.56
N ASP A 715 -21.85 13.18 24.43
CA ASP A 715 -23.17 13.50 24.97
C ASP A 715 -23.16 13.64 26.50
N LYS A 716 -22.30 12.87 27.18
CA LYS A 716 -22.14 12.83 28.64
C LYS A 716 -21.07 13.78 29.17
N ASP A 717 -20.34 14.48 28.29
CA ASP A 717 -19.22 15.37 28.62
C ASP A 717 -18.14 14.68 29.49
N THR A 718 -17.76 13.46 29.11
CA THR A 718 -16.82 12.60 29.85
C THR A 718 -15.41 12.54 29.27
N THR A 719 -15.25 12.97 28.01
CA THR A 719 -13.98 13.00 27.27
C THR A 719 -13.45 14.43 27.12
N GLY A 720 -12.16 14.55 26.82
CA GLY A 720 -11.46 15.80 26.64
C GLY A 720 -10.35 15.70 25.59
N VAL A 721 -9.74 16.85 25.28
CA VAL A 721 -8.54 16.93 24.44
C VAL A 721 -7.47 17.69 25.19
N ARG A 722 -6.28 17.10 25.27
CA ARG A 722 -5.05 17.77 25.73
C ARG A 722 -4.07 17.93 24.59
N PHE A 723 -3.09 18.82 24.74
CA PHE A 723 -2.13 19.11 23.68
C PHE A 723 -0.70 18.76 24.09
N GLU A 724 0.02 18.05 23.23
CA GLU A 724 1.47 17.83 23.37
C GLU A 724 2.24 18.64 22.32
N LYS A 725 3.48 19.03 22.65
CA LYS A 725 4.39 19.66 21.70
C LYS A 725 5.03 18.58 20.82
N GLY A 726 4.90 18.72 19.51
CA GLY A 726 5.41 17.72 18.55
C GLY A 726 4.58 16.44 18.54
N VAL A 727 5.01 15.48 17.73
CA VAL A 727 4.26 14.22 17.50
C VAL A 727 4.33 13.28 18.69
N LYS A 728 3.24 12.59 19.00
CA LYS A 728 3.20 11.62 20.09
C LYS A 728 3.81 10.28 19.66
N ASN A 729 4.77 9.82 20.46
CA ASN A 729 5.38 8.51 20.37
C ASN A 729 4.95 7.64 21.55
N VAL A 730 4.73 6.36 21.29
CA VAL A 730 4.53 5.34 22.33
C VAL A 730 5.36 4.11 21.97
N GLU A 731 6.18 3.60 22.89
CA GLU A 731 6.90 2.33 22.74
C GLU A 731 7.13 1.60 24.07
N PHE A 732 7.57 0.35 24.00
CA PHE A 732 7.63 -0.56 25.13
C PHE A 732 8.50 -0.06 26.31
N TYR A 733 9.75 0.33 26.10
CA TYR A 733 10.68 0.59 27.21
C TYR A 733 10.41 1.89 27.96
N ARG A 734 10.15 2.98 27.24
CA ARG A 734 9.93 4.33 27.78
C ARG A 734 8.53 4.50 28.34
N ASP A 735 7.52 3.94 27.67
CA ASP A 735 6.13 4.29 27.95
C ASP A 735 5.35 3.15 28.62
N VAL A 736 5.56 1.89 28.21
CA VAL A 736 4.74 0.75 28.69
C VAL A 736 5.35 0.06 29.89
N LYS A 737 6.64 -0.28 29.82
CA LYS A 737 7.34 -1.03 30.87
C LYS A 737 7.26 -0.33 32.23
N PRO A 738 7.40 1.01 32.35
CA PRO A 738 7.26 1.67 33.64
C PRO A 738 5.85 1.53 34.25
N ILE A 739 4.81 1.49 33.41
CA ILE A 739 3.43 1.24 33.85
C ILE A 739 3.32 -0.21 34.39
N LEU A 740 3.83 -1.18 33.64
CA LEU A 740 3.80 -2.59 34.04
C LEU A 740 4.58 -2.82 35.34
N ASP A 741 5.78 -2.26 35.47
CA ASP A 741 6.62 -2.41 36.67
C ASP A 741 5.92 -1.83 37.91
N ARG A 742 5.33 -0.64 37.78
CA ARG A 742 4.70 0.11 38.87
C ARG A 742 3.35 -0.47 39.31
N SER A 743 2.56 -0.93 38.35
CA SER A 743 1.14 -1.24 38.58
C SER A 743 0.78 -2.71 38.40
N CYS A 744 1.69 -3.56 37.89
CA CYS A 744 1.38 -4.96 37.57
C CYS A 744 2.41 -5.97 38.11
N ALA A 745 3.70 -5.70 37.99
CA ALA A 745 4.78 -6.66 38.19
C ALA A 745 4.79 -7.31 39.58
N ALA A 746 4.36 -6.60 40.63
CA ALA A 746 4.32 -7.13 42.00
C ALA A 746 3.38 -8.34 42.20
N CYS A 747 2.42 -8.56 41.29
CA CYS A 747 1.56 -9.76 41.27
C CYS A 747 1.87 -10.70 40.08
N HIS A 748 2.60 -10.21 39.10
CA HIS A 748 2.94 -10.88 37.84
C HIS A 748 4.45 -11.11 37.78
N THR A 749 5.03 -11.71 38.83
CA THR A 749 6.48 -11.87 38.95
C THR A 749 6.92 -13.30 38.67
N GLY A 750 8.03 -13.47 37.97
CA GLY A 750 8.67 -14.78 37.78
C GLY A 750 9.27 -15.38 39.06
N LYS A 751 9.28 -14.61 40.16
CA LYS A 751 9.71 -15.08 41.49
C LYS A 751 8.65 -15.93 42.18
N ASP A 752 7.38 -15.75 41.82
CA ASP A 752 6.28 -16.53 42.35
C ASP A 752 6.14 -17.83 41.55
N SER A 753 5.95 -18.95 42.24
CA SER A 753 5.71 -20.25 41.57
C SER A 753 4.38 -20.32 40.83
N LYS A 754 3.46 -19.38 41.13
CA LYS A 754 2.12 -19.24 40.52
C LYS A 754 1.81 -17.75 40.31
N PRO A 755 2.43 -17.08 39.33
CA PRO A 755 2.13 -15.69 39.04
C PRO A 755 0.65 -15.52 38.66
N ALA A 756 0.06 -14.37 38.99
CA ALA A 756 -1.34 -14.10 38.69
C ALA A 756 -1.63 -14.26 37.18
N GLY A 757 -2.73 -14.92 36.82
CA GLY A 757 -3.11 -15.18 35.43
C GLY A 757 -2.10 -15.96 34.61
N ASN A 758 -1.16 -16.67 35.27
CA ASN A 758 -0.01 -17.34 34.67
C ASN A 758 0.84 -16.42 33.78
N LEU A 759 0.90 -15.13 34.11
CA LEU A 759 1.58 -14.10 33.32
C LEU A 759 2.72 -13.47 34.13
N VAL A 760 3.91 -13.44 33.54
CA VAL A 760 5.10 -12.80 34.09
C VAL A 760 5.40 -11.51 33.33
N LEU A 761 5.49 -10.39 34.07
CA LEU A 761 5.68 -9.03 33.55
C LEU A 761 6.98 -8.36 34.03
N ASP A 762 7.83 -9.08 34.75
CA ASP A 762 9.16 -8.63 35.19
C ASP A 762 10.32 -9.42 34.55
N ASP A 763 10.07 -10.10 33.42
CA ASP A 763 11.07 -10.88 32.70
C ASP A 763 11.83 -10.02 31.69
N SER A 764 13.01 -9.56 32.10
CA SER A 764 13.94 -8.79 31.27
C SER A 764 14.89 -9.65 30.45
N LYS A 765 14.85 -10.98 30.60
CA LYS A 765 15.74 -11.87 29.83
C LYS A 765 15.34 -11.83 28.37
N ILE A 766 16.32 -11.75 27.49
CA ILE A 766 16.09 -11.84 26.06
C ILE A 766 15.63 -13.26 25.72
N VAL A 767 14.48 -13.36 25.07
CA VAL A 767 13.97 -14.59 24.48
C VAL A 767 14.60 -14.74 23.11
N ASN A 768 15.46 -15.74 22.97
CA ASN A 768 16.07 -16.11 21.71
C ASN A 768 15.45 -17.44 21.25
N LEU A 769 14.54 -17.35 20.29
CA LEU A 769 13.87 -18.51 19.69
C LEU A 769 13.99 -18.43 18.17
N PRO A 770 14.06 -19.57 17.46
CA PRO A 770 14.28 -19.59 16.01
C PRO A 770 13.24 -18.84 15.16
N ASP A 771 12.06 -18.57 15.74
CA ASP A 771 10.89 -17.99 15.07
C ASP A 771 10.52 -16.59 15.61
N SER A 772 11.44 -15.90 16.28
CA SER A 772 11.21 -14.57 16.83
C SER A 772 12.45 -13.69 16.83
N ASP A 773 12.28 -12.38 16.71
CA ASP A 773 13.32 -11.41 17.05
C ASP A 773 13.70 -11.52 18.53
N ASP A 774 14.95 -11.20 18.85
CA ASP A 774 15.46 -11.11 20.21
C ASP A 774 14.79 -9.94 20.97
N VAL A 775 13.88 -10.27 21.89
CA VAL A 775 13.12 -9.30 22.69
C VAL A 775 13.04 -9.71 24.16
N PRO A 776 12.80 -8.77 25.10
CA PRO A 776 12.59 -9.12 26.51
C PRO A 776 11.41 -10.08 26.70
N GLY A 777 11.53 -10.99 27.65
CA GLY A 777 10.52 -12.00 27.94
C GLY A 777 9.14 -11.44 28.25
N THR A 778 9.03 -10.29 28.93
CA THR A 778 7.75 -9.62 29.15
C THR A 778 7.11 -9.17 27.84
N TYR A 779 7.88 -8.52 26.95
CA TYR A 779 7.38 -8.11 25.65
C TYR A 779 6.97 -9.32 24.80
N TYR A 780 7.79 -10.37 24.78
CA TYR A 780 7.50 -11.60 24.05
C TYR A 780 6.13 -12.18 24.44
N ARG A 781 5.89 -12.36 25.74
CA ARG A 781 4.65 -12.94 26.27
C ARG A 781 3.41 -12.12 25.94
N LEU A 782 3.54 -10.80 25.87
CA LEU A 782 2.44 -9.90 25.54
C LEU A 782 2.21 -9.79 24.03
N ALA A 783 3.26 -9.60 23.23
CA ALA A 783 3.15 -9.12 21.86
C ALA A 783 3.72 -10.07 20.79
N MET A 784 4.26 -11.23 21.15
CA MET A 784 4.89 -12.14 20.18
C MET A 784 4.71 -13.65 20.45
N ASP A 785 4.03 -14.06 21.52
CA ASP A 785 3.87 -15.48 21.85
C ASP A 785 2.80 -16.19 21.01
N PHE A 786 2.87 -16.11 19.68
CA PHE A 786 1.91 -16.75 18.78
C PHE A 786 1.90 -18.28 18.94
N ALA A 787 3.05 -18.88 19.27
CA ALA A 787 3.18 -20.31 19.54
C ALA A 787 2.52 -20.74 20.87
N GLY A 788 2.03 -19.82 21.70
CA GLY A 788 1.38 -20.12 22.98
C GLY A 788 2.30 -20.86 23.96
N ARG A 789 3.59 -20.49 23.99
CA ARG A 789 4.63 -21.14 24.80
C ARG A 789 4.47 -20.84 26.27
N PHE A 790 3.96 -19.66 26.61
CA PHE A 790 3.78 -19.19 27.97
C PHE A 790 2.31 -19.03 28.31
N GLY A 791 2.02 -18.77 29.60
CA GLY A 791 0.66 -18.53 30.07
C GLY A 791 -0.30 -19.69 29.83
N HIS A 792 -1.58 -19.36 29.74
CA HIS A 792 -2.64 -20.32 29.42
C HIS A 792 -2.63 -20.65 27.93
N LYS A 793 -2.76 -21.96 27.62
CA LYS A 793 -2.64 -22.45 26.25
C LYS A 793 -3.85 -22.07 25.38
N PRO A 794 -3.67 -21.83 24.08
CA PRO A 794 -4.78 -21.77 23.14
C PRO A 794 -5.46 -23.14 23.02
N LEU A 795 -6.77 -23.16 22.76
CA LEU A 795 -7.52 -24.42 22.63
C LEU A 795 -7.17 -25.18 21.34
N ILE A 796 -6.52 -24.51 20.40
CA ILE A 796 -6.19 -25.01 19.06
C ILE A 796 -4.67 -25.20 18.85
N GLY A 797 -3.88 -25.20 19.93
CA GLY A 797 -2.44 -25.45 19.91
C GLY A 797 -1.56 -24.22 19.70
N ALA A 798 -1.98 -23.24 18.90
CA ALA A 798 -1.28 -21.96 18.72
C ALA A 798 -2.27 -20.81 18.54
N TRP A 799 -1.85 -19.57 18.83
CA TRP A 799 -2.58 -18.37 18.43
C TRP A 799 -2.31 -18.09 16.95
N ARG A 800 -3.36 -17.78 16.19
CA ARG A 800 -3.30 -17.57 14.74
C ARG A 800 -3.84 -16.21 14.33
N ASN A 801 -3.58 -15.81 13.07
CA ASN A 801 -4.06 -14.57 12.45
C ASN A 801 -3.73 -13.33 13.28
N GLN A 802 -4.74 -12.57 13.74
CA GLN A 802 -4.54 -11.28 14.41
C GLN A 802 -4.09 -11.42 15.88
N ASN A 803 -3.99 -12.64 16.42
CA ASN A 803 -3.58 -12.85 17.81
C ASN A 803 -2.05 -12.89 17.93
N ALA A 804 -1.49 -11.87 18.57
CA ALA A 804 -0.06 -11.83 18.88
C ALA A 804 0.30 -12.72 20.08
N SER A 805 -0.65 -12.87 21.01
CA SER A 805 -0.59 -13.74 22.19
C SER A 805 -2.02 -13.95 22.72
N ARG A 806 -2.16 -14.54 23.91
CA ARG A 806 -3.44 -14.54 24.66
C ARG A 806 -3.94 -13.13 24.99
N TYR A 807 -3.02 -12.17 25.17
CA TYR A 807 -3.33 -10.89 25.81
C TYR A 807 -3.55 -9.76 24.80
N ILE A 808 -2.96 -9.87 23.61
CA ILE A 808 -2.95 -8.83 22.59
C ILE A 808 -3.42 -9.37 21.25
N ARG A 809 -4.37 -8.65 20.64
CA ARG A 809 -4.68 -8.72 19.22
C ARG A 809 -4.04 -7.53 18.52
N MET A 810 -3.30 -7.79 17.45
CA MET A 810 -2.52 -6.79 16.73
C MET A 810 -3.42 -5.66 16.24
N PHE A 811 -3.05 -4.41 16.53
CA PHE A 811 -3.79 -3.17 16.19
C PHE A 811 -5.22 -3.06 16.76
N GLN A 812 -5.61 -3.97 17.67
CA GLN A 812 -6.98 -4.09 18.16
C GLN A 812 -7.00 -4.07 19.69
N SER A 813 -6.69 -2.91 20.27
CA SER A 813 -6.76 -2.69 21.73
C SER A 813 -8.12 -3.08 22.30
N ARG A 814 -9.21 -2.68 21.61
CA ARG A 814 -10.61 -2.99 21.96
C ARG A 814 -10.92 -4.49 22.06
N ARG A 815 -10.16 -5.35 21.36
CA ARG A 815 -10.31 -6.82 21.40
C ARG A 815 -9.20 -7.53 22.17
N SER A 816 -8.34 -6.79 22.85
CA SER A 816 -7.20 -7.33 23.58
C SER A 816 -7.59 -7.58 25.03
N LEU A 817 -7.43 -8.82 25.51
CA LEU A 817 -7.76 -9.21 26.89
C LEU A 817 -7.04 -8.32 27.91
N LEU A 818 -5.81 -7.88 27.62
CA LEU A 818 -5.08 -6.94 28.49
C LEU A 818 -5.91 -5.67 28.74
N ILE A 819 -6.49 -5.08 27.70
CA ILE A 819 -7.25 -3.85 27.77
C ILE A 819 -8.60 -4.09 28.47
N TRP A 820 -9.24 -5.24 28.24
CA TRP A 820 -10.46 -5.60 28.99
C TRP A 820 -10.21 -5.65 30.49
N LYS A 821 -9.06 -6.20 30.91
CA LYS A 821 -8.67 -6.22 32.33
C LYS A 821 -8.33 -4.82 32.84
N VAL A 822 -7.65 -3.98 32.06
CA VAL A 822 -7.31 -2.59 32.43
C VAL A 822 -8.55 -1.72 32.63
N PHE A 823 -9.58 -1.91 31.81
CA PHE A 823 -10.84 -1.14 31.90
C PHE A 823 -11.89 -1.83 32.79
N GLY A 824 -11.72 -3.12 33.09
CA GLY A 824 -12.66 -3.87 33.92
C GLY A 824 -13.95 -4.25 33.19
N GLU A 825 -13.91 -4.36 31.86
CA GLU A 825 -15.07 -4.65 31.01
C GLU A 825 -14.62 -5.34 29.71
N ARG A 826 -15.49 -6.16 29.09
CA ARG A 826 -15.31 -6.66 27.73
C ARG A 826 -15.72 -5.58 26.72
N LEU A 827 -14.81 -5.17 25.84
CA LEU A 827 -14.96 -3.93 25.06
C LEU A 827 -15.21 -4.14 23.57
N ASP A 828 -15.20 -5.37 23.07
CA ASP A 828 -15.25 -5.71 21.64
C ASP A 828 -16.65 -5.73 21.02
N GLY A 829 -17.68 -5.40 21.80
CA GLY A 829 -19.08 -5.40 21.41
C GLY A 829 -19.78 -6.75 21.52
N TRP A 830 -19.11 -7.77 22.05
CA TRP A 830 -19.70 -9.07 22.38
C TRP A 830 -19.79 -9.27 23.89
N ASN A 831 -20.64 -10.21 24.30
CA ASN A 831 -20.71 -10.73 25.66
C ASN A 831 -19.99 -12.09 25.75
N ASN A 832 -19.57 -12.50 26.95
CA ASN A 832 -18.99 -13.84 27.15
C ASN A 832 -19.93 -14.97 26.67
N ASP A 833 -21.24 -14.82 26.90
CA ASP A 833 -22.26 -15.81 26.51
C ASP A 833 -22.49 -15.93 24.99
N ASP A 834 -21.90 -15.04 24.17
CA ASP A 834 -21.99 -15.13 22.72
C ASP A 834 -21.15 -16.31 22.17
N PHE A 835 -20.12 -16.74 22.91
CA PHE A 835 -19.17 -17.76 22.46
C PHE A 835 -19.01 -18.90 23.46
N PRO A 836 -18.64 -20.10 22.97
CA PRO A 836 -18.05 -21.12 23.83
C PRO A 836 -16.79 -20.60 24.52
N THR A 837 -16.54 -21.07 25.73
CA THR A 837 -15.38 -20.65 26.54
C THR A 837 -14.97 -21.77 27.48
N GLU A 838 -13.69 -21.87 27.82
CA GLU A 838 -13.21 -22.84 28.80
C GLU A 838 -13.36 -22.34 30.24
N THR A 839 -13.91 -23.15 31.16
CA THR A 839 -13.97 -22.77 32.60
C THR A 839 -12.61 -22.85 33.28
N THR A 840 -11.71 -23.69 32.77
CA THR A 840 -10.30 -23.72 33.15
C THR A 840 -9.47 -23.19 31.98
N PRO A 841 -8.88 -21.98 32.07
CA PRO A 841 -8.13 -21.35 30.98
C PRO A 841 -7.10 -22.28 30.32
N GLY A 842 -7.25 -22.47 29.00
CA GLY A 842 -6.45 -23.35 28.17
C GLY A 842 -6.75 -24.86 28.25
N ASN A 843 -7.82 -25.28 28.93
CA ASN A 843 -8.25 -26.69 28.98
C ASN A 843 -9.50 -26.93 28.12
N PRO A 844 -9.37 -27.53 26.92
CA PRO A 844 -10.51 -27.76 26.03
C PRO A 844 -11.52 -28.78 26.56
N ALA A 845 -11.18 -29.59 27.56
CA ALA A 845 -12.14 -30.50 28.20
C ALA A 845 -13.16 -29.78 29.08
N THR A 846 -12.96 -28.49 29.34
CA THR A 846 -13.81 -27.68 30.23
C THR A 846 -14.67 -26.66 29.48
N LEU A 847 -14.86 -26.88 28.17
CA LEU A 847 -15.68 -26.01 27.33
C LEU A 847 -17.14 -25.99 27.80
N GLN A 848 -17.68 -24.79 27.88
CA GLN A 848 -19.09 -24.53 28.11
C GLN A 848 -19.60 -23.43 27.19
N HIS A 849 -20.91 -23.35 27.01
CA HIS A 849 -21.58 -22.22 26.38
C HIS A 849 -22.81 -21.87 27.20
N LYS A 850 -22.96 -20.60 27.61
CA LYS A 850 -24.06 -20.13 28.48
C LYS A 850 -24.18 -20.94 29.77
N GLY A 851 -23.03 -21.22 30.39
CA GLY A 851 -22.94 -22.00 31.63
C GLY A 851 -23.23 -23.51 31.50
N GLN A 852 -23.47 -24.03 30.29
CA GLN A 852 -23.72 -25.44 30.06
C GLN A 852 -22.50 -26.12 29.41
N PRO A 853 -22.02 -27.27 29.93
CA PRO A 853 -20.94 -28.02 29.28
C PRO A 853 -21.28 -28.38 27.84
N ILE A 854 -20.32 -28.24 26.94
CA ILE A 854 -20.45 -28.65 25.54
C ILE A 854 -19.37 -29.66 25.17
N ALA A 855 -19.62 -30.47 24.14
CA ALA A 855 -18.65 -31.44 23.67
C ALA A 855 -17.35 -30.77 23.17
N ASN A 856 -16.20 -31.33 23.55
CA ASN A 856 -14.89 -30.90 23.08
C ASN A 856 -14.63 -31.36 21.62
N THR A 857 -15.24 -30.65 20.67
CA THR A 857 -15.06 -30.88 19.24
C THR A 857 -14.15 -29.82 18.62
N PRO A 858 -13.47 -30.10 17.49
CA PRO A 858 -12.71 -29.08 16.77
C PRO A 858 -13.55 -27.85 16.42
N ALA A 859 -14.82 -28.04 16.02
CA ALA A 859 -15.73 -26.94 15.70
C ALA A 859 -16.01 -26.03 16.91
N ASN A 860 -16.26 -26.61 18.09
CA ASN A 860 -16.48 -25.84 19.30
C ASN A 860 -15.21 -25.12 19.79
N ARG A 861 -14.04 -25.76 19.68
CA ARG A 861 -12.75 -25.10 19.97
C ARG A 861 -12.47 -23.94 19.02
N ASN A 862 -12.78 -24.11 17.73
CA ASN A 862 -12.60 -23.08 16.71
C ASN A 862 -13.48 -21.84 16.94
N ARG A 863 -14.68 -22.04 17.49
CA ARG A 863 -15.63 -20.99 17.87
C ARG A 863 -15.32 -20.33 19.21
N ALA A 864 -14.48 -20.95 20.03
CA ALA A 864 -14.26 -20.50 21.38
C ALA A 864 -13.52 -19.17 21.43
N ASP A 865 -13.93 -18.32 22.36
CA ASP A 865 -13.35 -17.01 22.60
C ASP A 865 -12.85 -16.90 24.05
N LEU A 866 -12.16 -15.82 24.38
CA LEU A 866 -11.73 -15.51 25.74
C LEU A 866 -12.83 -14.79 26.50
N ASP A 867 -12.99 -15.14 27.77
CA ASP A 867 -13.90 -14.46 28.68
C ASP A 867 -13.21 -13.29 29.40
N PHE A 868 -13.95 -12.18 29.53
CA PHE A 868 -13.65 -11.22 30.58
C PHE A 868 -14.10 -11.78 31.93
N THR A 869 -13.15 -11.98 32.86
CA THR A 869 -13.44 -12.33 34.25
C THR A 869 -13.56 -11.06 35.09
N ALA A 870 -14.69 -10.88 35.78
CA ALA A 870 -15.07 -9.65 36.50
C ALA A 870 -14.05 -9.23 37.58
N SER A 871 -13.04 -8.48 37.16
CA SER A 871 -12.06 -7.78 38.00
C SER A 871 -11.22 -6.85 37.13
N VAL A 872 -11.26 -5.56 37.44
CA VAL A 872 -10.34 -4.57 36.89
C VAL A 872 -8.93 -4.82 37.40
N MET A 873 -7.93 -4.53 36.57
CA MET A 873 -6.51 -4.64 36.89
C MET A 873 -5.84 -3.25 36.86
N PRO A 874 -5.02 -2.91 37.87
CA PRO A 874 -4.75 -3.69 39.07
C PRO A 874 -5.99 -3.87 39.97
N PRO A 875 -6.09 -4.97 40.73
CA PRO A 875 -7.23 -5.20 41.62
C PRO A 875 -7.33 -4.08 42.67
N THR A 876 -8.54 -3.60 42.94
CA THR A 876 -8.79 -2.52 43.89
C THR A 876 -8.16 -2.78 45.27
N GLU A 877 -8.21 -4.03 45.75
CA GLU A 877 -7.58 -4.41 47.03
C GLU A 877 -6.05 -4.36 46.99
N ALA A 878 -5.42 -4.69 45.86
CA ALA A 878 -3.97 -4.58 45.71
C ALA A 878 -3.52 -3.10 45.70
N VAL A 879 -4.35 -2.21 45.16
CA VAL A 879 -4.14 -0.76 45.22
C VAL A 879 -4.31 -0.23 46.65
N LYS A 880 -5.41 -0.59 47.33
CA LYS A 880 -5.70 -0.14 48.71
C LYS A 880 -4.61 -0.57 49.71
N THR A 881 -4.07 -1.77 49.54
CA THR A 881 -2.98 -2.29 50.38
C THR A 881 -1.60 -1.73 50.03
N GLY A 882 -1.50 -0.91 48.97
CA GLY A 882 -0.25 -0.34 48.51
C GLY A 882 0.68 -1.33 47.80
N LYS A 883 0.21 -2.54 47.47
CA LYS A 883 1.02 -3.55 46.75
C LYS A 883 1.41 -3.09 45.35
N VAL A 884 0.52 -2.34 44.69
CA VAL A 884 0.70 -1.74 43.37
C VAL A 884 0.04 -0.36 43.33
N GLN A 885 0.47 0.51 42.44
CA GLN A 885 -0.19 1.81 42.25
C GLN A 885 -1.35 1.70 41.26
N ALA A 886 -2.39 2.52 41.47
CA ALA A 886 -3.51 2.63 40.53
C ALA A 886 -3.05 3.09 39.13
N LEU A 887 -3.77 2.69 38.09
CA LEU A 887 -3.61 3.25 36.74
C LEU A 887 -4.36 4.57 36.64
N SER A 888 -3.69 5.61 36.18
CA SER A 888 -4.31 6.85 35.72
C SER A 888 -5.01 6.66 34.37
N ASP A 889 -5.86 7.60 33.97
CA ASP A 889 -6.50 7.57 32.64
C ASP A 889 -5.46 7.63 31.51
N GLU A 890 -4.37 8.38 31.71
CA GLU A 890 -3.27 8.46 30.75
C GLU A 890 -2.45 7.17 30.65
N ASP A 891 -2.31 6.42 31.76
CA ASP A 891 -1.69 5.09 31.69
C ASP A 891 -2.54 4.15 30.81
N LYS A 892 -3.87 4.17 30.99
CA LYS A 892 -4.79 3.36 30.18
C LYS A 892 -4.71 3.72 28.70
N LEU A 893 -4.75 5.03 28.38
CA LEU A 893 -4.63 5.51 27.00
C LEU A 893 -3.27 5.21 26.38
N THR A 894 -2.19 5.20 27.18
CA THR A 894 -0.85 4.82 26.72
C THR A 894 -0.81 3.33 26.33
N LEU A 895 -1.41 2.44 27.13
CA LEU A 895 -1.51 1.01 26.80
C LEU A 895 -2.38 0.77 25.55
N VAL A 896 -3.49 1.51 25.41
CA VAL A 896 -4.34 1.48 24.21
C VAL A 896 -3.55 1.90 22.97
N ARG A 897 -2.90 3.07 23.01
CA ARG A 897 -2.08 3.59 21.91
C ARG A 897 -0.96 2.61 21.56
N TRP A 898 -0.29 2.00 22.53
CA TRP A 898 0.77 1.04 22.27
C TRP A 898 0.28 -0.16 21.44
N ILE A 899 -0.85 -0.76 21.81
CA ILE A 899 -1.42 -1.88 21.06
C ILE A 899 -1.86 -1.45 19.66
N ASP A 900 -2.54 -0.31 19.57
CA ASP A 900 -3.09 0.23 18.33
C ASP A 900 -2.03 0.77 17.36
N LEU A 901 -0.80 1.00 17.82
CA LEU A 901 0.37 1.29 16.98
C LEU A 901 1.15 0.02 16.58
N GLY A 902 0.64 -1.17 16.92
CA GLY A 902 1.29 -2.44 16.60
C GLY A 902 2.37 -2.85 17.59
N CYS A 903 2.22 -2.49 18.86
CA CYS A 903 3.13 -2.83 19.96
C CYS A 903 4.61 -2.47 19.69
N PRO A 904 4.95 -1.23 19.32
CA PRO A 904 6.33 -0.89 19.00
C PRO A 904 7.31 -1.11 20.16
N ILE A 905 8.52 -1.53 19.82
CA ILE A 905 9.68 -1.68 20.72
C ILE A 905 10.97 -1.19 20.04
N ASP A 906 11.76 -0.44 20.80
CA ASP A 906 13.10 -0.03 20.39
C ASP A 906 14.12 -1.16 20.66
N LEU A 907 14.73 -1.73 19.61
CA LEU A 907 15.75 -2.79 19.73
C LEU A 907 17.17 -2.23 19.83
N ASP A 908 17.33 -0.91 19.75
CA ASP A 908 18.58 -0.19 20.00
C ASP A 908 18.59 0.50 21.38
N HIS A 909 17.64 0.15 22.25
CA HIS A 909 17.51 0.69 23.60
C HIS A 909 18.74 0.40 24.48
N ASP A 910 19.29 1.44 25.10
CA ASP A 910 20.31 1.33 26.16
C ASP A 910 19.74 1.84 27.49
N ALA A 911 19.57 0.93 28.44
CA ALA A 911 19.06 1.23 29.78
C ALA A 911 19.96 2.21 30.57
N LYS A 912 21.23 2.39 30.19
CA LYS A 912 22.14 3.36 30.80
C LYS A 912 22.06 4.74 30.13
N GLN A 913 21.51 4.83 28.93
CA GLN A 913 21.42 6.06 28.12
C GLN A 913 20.00 6.23 27.57
N THR A 914 19.00 6.20 28.45
CA THR A 914 17.57 6.20 28.09
C THR A 914 17.09 7.41 27.29
N THR A 915 17.88 8.48 27.23
CA THR A 915 17.57 9.72 26.49
C THR A 915 18.26 9.82 25.12
N LYS A 916 19.19 8.91 24.79
CA LYS A 916 19.91 8.94 23.53
C LYS A 916 19.08 8.26 22.43
N SER A 917 18.80 8.97 21.34
CA SER A 917 18.20 8.36 20.15
C SER A 917 19.23 7.50 19.42
N GLY A 918 19.02 6.19 19.42
CA GLY A 918 19.71 5.25 18.55
C GLY A 918 19.07 5.18 17.16
N PHE A 919 19.35 4.10 16.43
CA PHE A 919 18.73 3.85 15.11
C PHE A 919 17.39 3.09 15.19
N GLY A 920 16.89 2.86 16.40
CA GLY A 920 15.68 2.07 16.69
C GLY A 920 14.37 2.83 16.50
N TRP A 921 13.45 2.72 17.45
CA TRP A 921 12.11 3.29 17.34
C TRP A 921 12.14 4.81 17.44
N ALA A 922 13.03 5.38 18.26
CA ALA A 922 13.13 6.83 18.44
C ALA A 922 13.84 7.57 17.27
N LEU A 923 14.38 6.85 16.29
CA LEU A 923 15.01 7.44 15.11
C LEU A 923 14.00 8.28 14.32
N ASP A 924 14.38 9.51 13.99
CA ASP A 924 13.71 10.33 12.99
C ASP A 924 14.20 9.91 11.60
N ASP A 925 13.43 9.03 10.96
CA ASP A 925 13.75 8.48 9.64
C ASP A 925 12.95 9.19 8.54
N GLN A 926 12.46 10.40 8.80
CA GLN A 926 11.83 11.25 7.81
C GLN A 926 12.71 12.45 7.51
N ARG A 927 12.87 12.80 6.24
CA ARG A 927 13.60 14.01 5.86
C ARG A 927 12.71 15.25 6.00
N PRO A 928 13.30 16.44 6.24
CA PRO A 928 12.58 17.69 6.17
C PRO A 928 11.76 17.83 4.88
N THR A 929 10.51 18.26 5.00
CA THR A 929 9.74 18.77 3.85
C THR A 929 10.43 20.04 3.36
N LEU A 930 10.83 20.07 2.09
CA LEU A 930 11.43 21.23 1.43
C LEU A 930 10.75 21.46 0.08
N THR A 931 10.12 22.61 -0.08
CA THR A 931 9.48 23.02 -1.33
C THR A 931 10.04 24.33 -1.84
N VAL A 932 10.31 24.39 -3.15
CA VAL A 932 10.65 25.63 -3.86
C VAL A 932 9.42 26.03 -4.67
N ALA A 933 8.57 26.88 -4.09
CA ALA A 933 7.31 27.29 -4.71
C ALA A 933 7.53 28.34 -5.82
N VAL A 934 8.55 29.20 -5.65
CA VAL A 934 9.00 30.16 -6.66
C VAL A 934 10.52 30.17 -6.66
N PRO A 935 11.19 29.92 -7.80
CA PRO A 935 10.64 29.62 -9.14
C PRO A 935 10.05 28.22 -9.29
N LYS A 936 9.13 28.04 -10.24
CA LYS A 936 8.70 26.71 -10.71
C LYS A 936 9.72 26.15 -11.71
N ALA A 937 9.72 24.83 -11.92
CA ALA A 937 10.56 24.22 -12.96
C ALA A 937 10.09 24.69 -14.35
N GLY A 938 11.03 24.81 -15.30
CA GLY A 938 10.73 25.25 -16.66
C GLY A 938 10.60 26.77 -16.76
N THR A 939 9.70 27.24 -17.64
CA THR A 939 9.54 28.67 -17.96
C THR A 939 8.63 29.37 -16.97
N ASN A 940 9.07 30.51 -16.46
CA ASN A 940 8.33 31.38 -15.55
C ASN A 940 8.13 32.78 -16.16
N SER A 941 7.18 33.54 -15.64
CA SER A 941 7.17 35.00 -15.82
C SER A 941 8.34 35.65 -15.04
N PRO A 942 8.72 36.91 -15.31
CA PRO A 942 9.78 37.58 -14.55
C PRO A 942 9.48 37.54 -13.05
N LEU A 943 10.51 37.18 -12.25
CA LEU A 943 10.31 36.84 -10.85
C LEU A 943 10.60 38.04 -9.95
N ASN A 944 9.64 38.41 -9.10
CA ASN A 944 9.82 39.47 -8.10
C ASN A 944 10.24 38.94 -6.73
N ARG A 945 10.31 37.62 -6.56
CA ARG A 945 10.67 36.95 -5.32
C ARG A 945 11.15 35.52 -5.55
N ILE A 946 11.83 34.96 -4.56
CA ILE A 946 12.07 33.53 -4.38
C ILE A 946 11.35 33.10 -3.10
N LEU A 947 10.63 31.98 -3.16
CA LEU A 947 9.75 31.52 -2.08
C LEU A 947 9.97 30.04 -1.80
N ILE A 948 10.34 29.73 -0.55
CA ILE A 948 10.77 28.40 -0.12
C ILE A 948 10.01 28.01 1.15
N GLY A 949 9.47 26.80 1.19
CA GLY A 949 8.84 26.21 2.37
C GLY A 949 9.71 25.12 3.00
N THR A 950 9.87 25.13 4.32
CA THR A 950 10.62 24.14 5.08
C THR A 950 9.87 23.71 6.34
N HIS A 951 9.78 22.42 6.60
CA HIS A 951 9.27 21.89 7.87
C HIS A 951 9.92 20.55 8.21
N ASP A 952 10.04 20.27 9.50
CA ASP A 952 10.30 18.93 9.98
C ASP A 952 9.46 18.69 11.24
N TYR A 953 8.70 17.58 11.27
CA TYR A 953 7.81 17.25 12.39
C TYR A 953 8.53 16.42 13.47
N GLY A 954 9.66 15.79 13.13
CA GLY A 954 10.41 14.88 13.97
C GLY A 954 11.35 15.62 14.90
N SER A 955 12.64 15.56 14.59
CA SER A 955 13.73 16.15 15.38
C SER A 955 13.78 17.68 15.32
N GLY A 956 13.07 18.27 14.37
CA GLY A 956 13.04 19.70 14.04
C GLY A 956 14.20 20.12 13.14
N LEU A 957 14.07 21.29 12.51
CA LEU A 957 15.10 21.81 11.60
C LEU A 957 16.37 22.29 12.35
N ASP A 958 17.53 22.06 11.74
CA ASP A 958 18.76 22.80 12.00
C ASP A 958 18.78 24.06 11.12
N ALA A 959 18.38 25.19 11.68
CA ALA A 959 18.28 26.45 10.96
C ALA A 959 19.64 26.94 10.41
N SER A 960 20.76 26.54 11.00
CA SER A 960 22.10 26.94 10.53
C SER A 960 22.50 26.26 9.23
N SER A 961 21.81 25.19 8.86
CA SER A 961 22.05 24.39 7.67
C SER A 961 21.25 24.81 6.45
N PHE A 962 20.41 25.85 6.56
CA PHE A 962 19.62 26.35 5.45
C PHE A 962 20.54 27.02 4.43
N GLU A 963 20.58 26.47 3.22
CA GLU A 963 21.41 26.99 2.12
C GLU A 963 20.57 27.21 0.87
N VAL A 964 20.82 28.34 0.20
CA VAL A 964 20.19 28.71 -1.06
C VAL A 964 21.26 29.25 -1.99
N ILE A 965 21.63 28.50 -3.02
CA ILE A 965 22.74 28.85 -3.93
C ILE A 965 22.22 28.93 -5.35
N ALA A 966 22.43 30.06 -6.02
CA ALA A 966 22.13 30.24 -7.44
C ALA A 966 23.43 30.19 -8.27
N ASP A 967 23.38 29.64 -9.48
CA ASP A 967 24.49 29.73 -10.44
C ASP A 967 24.49 31.03 -11.27
N PHE A 968 23.60 31.96 -10.92
CA PHE A 968 23.49 33.32 -11.45
C PHE A 968 23.44 34.34 -10.30
N ALA A 969 23.66 35.62 -10.60
CA ALA A 969 23.59 36.68 -9.61
C ALA A 969 22.12 36.99 -9.21
N VAL A 970 21.87 37.19 -7.92
CA VAL A 970 20.53 37.45 -7.36
C VAL A 970 20.61 38.56 -6.32
N GLY A 971 19.84 39.65 -6.50
CA GLY A 971 19.72 40.72 -5.49
C GLY A 971 21.08 41.28 -5.02
N GLY A 972 22.00 41.50 -5.97
CA GLY A 972 23.37 41.99 -5.70
C GLY A 972 24.35 40.93 -5.16
N THR A 973 23.92 39.69 -4.95
CA THR A 973 24.80 38.58 -4.56
C THR A 973 25.36 37.88 -5.81
N PRO A 974 26.69 37.69 -5.93
CA PRO A 974 27.30 36.94 -7.03
C PRO A 974 26.86 35.47 -7.07
N ALA A 975 26.93 34.86 -8.26
CA ALA A 975 26.70 33.43 -8.45
C ALA A 975 27.60 32.57 -7.53
N GLY A 976 27.07 31.45 -7.05
CA GLY A 976 27.78 30.49 -6.19
C GLY A 976 27.85 30.87 -4.71
N GLN A 977 27.40 32.07 -4.31
CA GLN A 977 27.33 32.45 -2.89
C GLN A 977 25.97 32.06 -2.28
N ASN A 978 25.97 31.75 -0.98
CA ASN A 978 24.77 31.39 -0.24
C ASN A 978 23.89 32.63 0.04
N LEU A 979 22.63 32.57 -0.39
CA LEU A 979 21.60 33.60 -0.26
C LEU A 979 20.81 33.52 1.05
N ALA A 980 20.97 32.46 1.85
CA ALA A 980 20.11 32.16 3.00
C ALA A 980 19.96 33.33 4.00
N SER A 981 21.03 34.09 4.25
CA SER A 981 21.02 35.25 5.14
C SER A 981 20.14 36.41 4.67
N LYS A 982 19.72 36.42 3.40
CA LYS A 982 18.85 37.44 2.82
C LYS A 982 17.36 37.09 2.89
N PHE A 983 17.01 35.85 3.21
CA PHE A 983 15.62 35.41 3.33
C PHE A 983 14.99 35.91 4.63
N LYS A 984 13.69 36.22 4.56
CA LYS A 984 12.86 36.56 5.71
C LYS A 984 11.77 35.51 5.89
N VAL A 985 11.46 35.17 7.14
CA VAL A 985 10.32 34.31 7.45
C VAL A 985 9.04 35.15 7.32
N VAL A 986 8.16 34.80 6.38
CA VAL A 986 6.91 35.54 6.09
C VAL A 986 5.66 34.82 6.59
N ALA A 987 5.76 33.50 6.76
CA ALA A 987 4.76 32.67 7.41
C ALA A 987 5.46 31.47 8.05
N ARG A 988 4.74 30.66 8.81
CA ARG A 988 5.32 29.50 9.48
C ARG A 988 5.96 28.54 8.48
N GLY A 989 7.27 28.35 8.59
CA GLY A 989 8.04 27.51 7.68
C GLY A 989 8.21 28.10 6.27
N VAL A 990 7.84 29.35 6.02
CA VAL A 990 7.94 29.99 4.69
C VAL A 990 8.98 31.10 4.71
N HIS A 991 9.98 30.97 3.85
CA HIS A 991 11.09 31.89 3.66
C HIS A 991 10.95 32.61 2.32
N GLU A 992 11.00 33.93 2.34
CA GLU A 992 10.93 34.77 1.13
C GLU A 992 12.18 35.63 0.98
N LEU A 993 12.70 35.68 -0.25
CA LEU A 993 13.62 36.71 -0.71
C LEU A 993 12.89 37.57 -1.75
N ALA A 994 12.44 38.75 -1.34
CA ALA A 994 11.92 39.76 -2.27
C ALA A 994 13.06 40.34 -3.11
N LEU A 995 12.79 40.62 -4.38
CA LEU A 995 13.77 41.13 -5.34
C LEU A 995 13.43 42.58 -5.70
N ASP A 996 14.43 43.47 -5.61
CA ASP A 996 14.26 44.90 -5.90
C ASP A 996 13.91 45.18 -7.38
N ALA A 997 14.27 44.25 -8.27
CA ALA A 997 13.91 44.26 -9.68
C ALA A 997 13.49 42.85 -10.13
N PRO A 998 12.57 42.72 -11.10
CA PRO A 998 12.19 41.42 -11.64
C PRO A 998 13.41 40.68 -12.21
N LEU A 999 13.68 39.49 -11.69
CA LEU A 999 14.71 38.60 -12.21
C LEU A 999 14.28 38.07 -13.58
N ASN A 1000 15.13 38.32 -14.58
CA ASN A 1000 14.93 37.85 -15.94
C ASN A 1000 16.20 37.15 -16.45
N ILE A 1001 16.16 35.81 -16.57
CA ILE A 1001 17.28 34.95 -16.97
C ILE A 1001 16.86 33.95 -18.05
N ALA A 1002 17.77 33.65 -18.97
CA ALA A 1002 17.51 32.69 -20.05
C ALA A 1002 17.44 31.24 -19.57
N LYS A 1003 18.31 30.85 -18.63
CA LYS A 1003 18.29 29.57 -17.90
C LYS A 1003 19.17 29.73 -16.66
N GLY A 1004 18.77 29.16 -15.53
CA GLY A 1004 19.57 29.13 -14.31
C GLY A 1004 19.13 28.02 -13.37
N ARG A 1005 20.01 27.69 -12.42
CA ARG A 1005 19.79 26.67 -11.39
C ARG A 1005 19.85 27.28 -10.00
N LEU A 1006 18.83 26.98 -9.20
CA LEU A 1006 18.75 27.28 -7.78
C LEU A 1006 18.84 25.97 -6.97
N SER A 1007 19.90 25.81 -6.19
CA SER A 1007 20.09 24.70 -5.26
C SER A 1007 19.67 25.13 -3.86
N VAL A 1008 18.72 24.41 -3.26
CA VAL A 1008 18.22 24.67 -1.90
C VAL A 1008 18.40 23.43 -1.05
N SER A 1009 18.90 23.57 0.17
CA SER A 1009 18.97 22.47 1.12
C SER A 1009 18.75 22.90 2.57
N VAL A 1010 18.29 21.95 3.38
CA VAL A 1010 18.14 22.10 4.83
C VAL A 1010 18.29 20.74 5.52
N LYS A 1011 18.81 20.74 6.74
CA LYS A 1011 18.90 19.56 7.61
C LYS A 1011 17.88 19.62 8.74
N ASP A 1012 17.46 18.45 9.19
CA ASP A 1012 16.91 18.29 10.54
C ASP A 1012 18.03 18.12 11.59
N ARG A 1013 17.64 18.00 12.86
CA ARG A 1013 18.57 17.79 13.97
C ARG A 1013 19.03 16.34 14.13
N GLN A 1014 18.37 15.39 13.46
CA GLN A 1014 18.88 14.03 13.30
C GLN A 1014 20.06 13.98 12.30
N GLY A 1015 20.18 14.98 11.43
CA GLY A 1015 21.21 15.09 10.40
C GLY A 1015 20.75 14.64 9.02
N ASN A 1016 19.45 14.39 8.80
CA ASN A 1016 18.91 14.11 7.48
C ASN A 1016 18.86 15.39 6.64
N ILE A 1017 19.30 15.31 5.39
CA ILE A 1017 19.35 16.45 4.46
C ILE A 1017 18.25 16.28 3.39
N THR A 1018 17.45 17.32 3.19
CA THR A 1018 16.67 17.47 1.96
C THR A 1018 17.32 18.51 1.06
N ARG A 1019 17.42 18.20 -0.23
CA ARG A 1019 17.95 19.09 -1.27
C ARG A 1019 17.04 19.10 -2.48
N VAL A 1020 16.81 20.29 -3.04
CA VAL A 1020 16.10 20.51 -4.30
C VAL A 1020 17.00 21.32 -5.22
N ASP A 1021 17.25 20.81 -6.43
CA ASP A 1021 17.93 21.54 -7.49
C ASP A 1021 16.89 21.94 -8.56
N ARG A 1022 16.57 23.24 -8.61
CA ARG A 1022 15.52 23.80 -9.47
C ARG A 1022 16.16 24.50 -10.68
N THR A 1023 16.01 23.93 -11.85
CA THR A 1023 16.38 24.55 -13.14
C THR A 1023 15.16 25.22 -13.76
N PHE A 1024 15.31 26.49 -14.14
CA PHE A 1024 14.22 27.29 -14.68
C PHE A 1024 14.72 28.37 -15.64
N SER A 1025 13.80 28.97 -16.37
CA SER A 1025 14.00 30.16 -17.20
C SER A 1025 12.90 31.17 -16.95
N THR A 1026 13.09 32.41 -17.44
CA THR A 1026 12.04 33.42 -17.45
C THR A 1026 11.89 34.04 -18.83
N THR A 1027 10.66 34.34 -19.23
CA THR A 1027 10.36 35.06 -20.48
C THR A 1027 9.57 36.33 -20.18
N LYS A 1028 9.87 37.41 -20.90
CA LYS A 1028 9.19 38.71 -20.78
C LYS A 1028 7.74 38.66 -21.25
#